data_AF-A0A231R077-F1
#
_entry.id   AF-A0A231R077-F1
#
_cell.length_a   1.000
_cell.length_b   1.000
_cell.length_c   1.000
_cell.angle_alpha   90.00
_cell.angle_beta   90.00
_cell.angle_gamma   90.00
#
_symmetry.space_group_name_H-M   'P 1'
#
loop_
_entity.id
_entity.type
_entity.pdbx_description
1 polymer ?
#
loop_
_entity_poly.entity_id
_entity_poly.type
_entity_poly.pdbx_seq_one_letter_code
_entity_poly.pdbx_strand_id
1 'polypeptide(L)'
;MFPAQRHLCEKRGMQEMKVLITGGYGFIGSHVADRFFKEGYEVFIIDNLSTGNKANVQIKHRGYTLDVTDPKCEEIFRAYRFDTVVHLAAQISVGKSLANPQLDTDSNVLGTVNMLDLSVKYGVKRFIYASSAAVYGLDETLPHLETKSVEPISPYGISKYVNELYADKWHALHGLSTIGFRFSNVYGPRQSAEGEGGVISIFMNNMLQDKPLKVFGDGEQTRDFIYVEDVADAVYRSANSSHTGIYNLSVNRQDSVNEIIRSLSEIRPDLQVQHEPPRPQDILHSRLDNSAVMRDLDWSPLYGLKEGLERTYAYFASQAGEKEAAATAAADPAPARARPKLPKWLMPTFENLLAFALTAWLSLSIVSNMYGVIDVKLFYITIVGILYGNRQALLAVALSIGLLTYQELQAGRDLVSLTYDTDFFFSIAIYLFIGLVVGYAIQRKNVRISQQERKAAEASERYEFLEDIYKEVREVKDELQLRIMNAGDSYGKIYYATKELESLEPEAVFNSAVNVVKSIMRVEKVAIYRINKYQNFLRLLASSGYDAKSLDKSLRVSDFGHLQHMLQNGQMYTNKQLEPGLPLMAVPLYHHDQVAAVIAIDGMKFESFSLYQQNLFQITADLIASSLSKAFTFIEATENHRYVEGTRIMQPAVFKEIVQTKHEAKLQHHIPYLLLQCSLNQFSPQEAAQFIEPLLRETDYVGLAEEGRFQLLLSNTSKQDLNTIMPRLSHPQISFTVVNEE
;
A
#
# COMPACT_ATOMS: atom_id res chain seq x y z
N MET A 1 11.92 31.12 -0.54
CA MET A 1 13.00 30.48 0.23
C MET A 1 12.39 29.22 0.84
N PHE A 2 12.47 28.11 0.12
CA PHE A 2 11.88 26.81 0.50
C PHE A 2 12.98 25.78 0.28
N PRO A 3 13.66 25.31 1.33
CA PRO A 3 13.68 23.87 1.59
C PRO A 3 13.93 23.53 3.08
N ALA A 4 12.97 22.90 3.76
CA ALA A 4 13.25 22.26 5.06
C ALA A 4 12.48 20.95 5.31
N GLN A 5 11.43 20.62 4.55
CA GLN A 5 10.56 19.48 4.90
C GLN A 5 10.86 18.16 4.15
N ARG A 6 11.77 18.13 3.17
CA ARG A 6 12.14 16.86 2.50
C ARG A 6 13.10 15.96 3.30
N HIS A 7 13.73 16.46 4.36
CA HIS A 7 14.81 15.74 5.05
C HIS A 7 14.38 14.72 6.11
N LEU A 8 13.09 14.59 6.43
CA LEU A 8 12.62 13.57 7.38
C LEU A 8 12.20 12.25 6.72
N CYS A 9 12.11 12.20 5.38
CA CYS A 9 11.70 10.99 4.65
C CYS A 9 12.89 10.06 4.30
N GLU A 10 14.13 10.56 4.29
CA GLU A 10 15.29 9.82 3.76
C GLU A 10 15.98 8.85 4.76
N LYS A 11 15.48 8.70 6.00
CA LYS A 11 16.09 7.81 7.01
C LYS A 11 15.34 6.51 7.33
N ARG A 12 14.23 6.22 6.65
CA ARG A 12 13.58 4.90 6.71
C ARG A 12 13.82 4.21 5.37
N GLY A 13 14.62 3.13 5.35
CA GLY A 13 14.67 2.26 4.17
C GLY A 13 13.24 1.95 3.72
N MET A 14 12.95 2.12 2.43
CA MET A 14 11.63 2.13 1.78
C MET A 14 10.62 1.12 2.37
N GLN A 15 10.03 1.43 3.52
CA GLN A 15 8.84 0.79 4.05
C GLN A 15 7.69 1.69 3.64
N GLU A 16 6.81 1.18 2.76
CA GLU A 16 5.52 1.79 2.48
C GLU A 16 4.78 1.97 3.82
N MET A 17 4.44 3.20 4.16
CA MET A 17 3.71 3.51 5.40
C MET A 17 2.31 2.93 5.33
N LYS A 18 1.80 2.41 6.45
CA LYS A 18 0.51 1.73 6.48
C LYS A 18 -0.52 2.54 7.25
N VAL A 19 -1.68 2.76 6.64
CA VAL A 19 -2.82 3.43 7.28
C VAL A 19 -4.00 2.49 7.36
N LEU A 20 -4.60 2.40 8.55
CA LEU A 20 -5.89 1.76 8.75
C LEU A 20 -6.98 2.82 8.85
N ILE A 21 -8.00 2.74 8.00
CA ILE A 21 -9.14 3.65 7.97
C ILE A 21 -10.40 2.87 8.34
N THR A 22 -10.92 3.10 9.54
CA THR A 22 -12.25 2.56 9.89
C THR A 22 -13.34 3.44 9.30
N GLY A 23 -14.41 2.86 8.76
CA GLY A 23 -15.43 3.62 8.04
C GLY A 23 -14.96 4.09 6.65
N GLY A 24 -13.92 3.44 6.10
CA GLY A 24 -13.28 3.83 4.85
C GLY A 24 -14.15 3.69 3.60
N TYR A 25 -15.23 2.90 3.65
CA TYR A 25 -16.21 2.83 2.55
C TYR A 25 -17.34 3.85 2.70
N GLY A 26 -17.35 4.63 3.79
CA GLY A 26 -18.26 5.74 3.99
C GLY A 26 -17.91 6.98 3.14
N PHE A 27 -18.75 8.02 3.29
CA PHE A 27 -18.59 9.29 2.60
C PHE A 27 -17.19 9.90 2.82
N ILE A 28 -16.87 10.35 4.04
CA ILE A 28 -15.59 10.99 4.36
C ILE A 28 -14.43 9.99 4.22
N GLY A 29 -14.62 8.76 4.71
CA GLY A 29 -13.58 7.74 4.72
C GLY A 29 -13.05 7.37 3.34
N SER A 30 -13.90 7.35 2.31
CA SER A 30 -13.45 7.06 0.95
C SER A 30 -12.54 8.14 0.37
N HIS A 31 -12.81 9.42 0.66
CA HIS A 31 -11.95 10.54 0.23
C HIS A 31 -10.63 10.56 1.00
N VAL A 32 -10.67 10.24 2.29
CA VAL A 32 -9.46 10.05 3.10
C VAL A 32 -8.61 8.90 2.54
N ALA A 33 -9.24 7.77 2.20
CA ALA A 33 -8.55 6.63 1.57
C ALA A 33 -7.85 7.04 0.28
N ASP A 34 -8.55 7.76 -0.61
CA ASP A 34 -7.99 8.29 -1.86
C ASP A 34 -6.81 9.24 -1.59
N ARG A 35 -6.92 10.13 -0.58
CA ARG A 35 -5.85 11.08 -0.22
C ARG A 35 -4.59 10.36 0.25
N PHE A 36 -4.70 9.39 1.16
CA PHE A 36 -3.55 8.62 1.66
C PHE A 36 -2.91 7.76 0.57
N PHE A 37 -3.72 7.13 -0.27
CA PHE A 37 -3.21 6.31 -1.38
C PHE A 37 -2.41 7.15 -2.40
N LYS A 38 -2.89 8.35 -2.74
CA LYS A 38 -2.17 9.30 -3.60
C LYS A 38 -0.78 9.67 -3.06
N GLU A 39 -0.58 9.55 -1.75
CA GLU A 39 0.67 9.88 -1.04
C GLU A 39 1.54 8.64 -0.78
N GLY A 40 1.17 7.49 -1.35
CA GLY A 40 1.98 6.26 -1.30
C GLY A 40 1.80 5.41 -0.04
N TYR A 41 0.75 5.64 0.76
CA TYR A 41 0.42 4.75 1.87
C TYR A 41 -0.26 3.47 1.37
N GLU A 42 0.05 2.33 2.00
CA GLU A 42 -0.75 1.12 1.89
C GLU A 42 -2.03 1.31 2.72
N VAL A 43 -3.19 1.27 2.07
CA VAL A 43 -4.48 1.57 2.68
C VAL A 43 -5.20 0.28 3.09
N PHE A 44 -5.59 0.23 4.36
CA PHE A 44 -6.41 -0.82 4.96
C PHE A 44 -7.74 -0.23 5.42
N ILE A 45 -8.83 -0.94 5.22
CA ILE A 45 -10.19 -0.50 5.56
C ILE A 45 -10.88 -1.53 6.44
N ILE A 46 -11.46 -1.08 7.55
CA ILE A 46 -12.44 -1.85 8.34
C ILE A 46 -13.78 -1.12 8.27
N ASP A 47 -14.81 -1.79 7.78
CA ASP A 47 -16.14 -1.18 7.63
C ASP A 47 -17.21 -2.28 7.59
N ASN A 48 -18.27 -2.13 8.39
CA ASN A 48 -19.34 -3.11 8.46
C ASN A 48 -20.42 -2.95 7.36
N LEU A 49 -20.24 -1.97 6.45
CA LEU A 49 -21.16 -1.65 5.34
C LEU A 49 -22.57 -1.26 5.80
N SER A 50 -22.74 -0.86 7.06
CA SER A 50 -24.03 -0.38 7.60
C SER A 50 -24.52 0.87 6.87
N THR A 51 -23.59 1.78 6.54
CA THR A 51 -23.83 2.97 5.68
C THR A 51 -22.78 3.14 4.59
N GLY A 52 -21.68 2.37 4.64
CA GLY A 52 -20.61 2.42 3.64
C GLY A 52 -20.95 1.64 2.37
N ASN A 53 -20.29 1.98 1.27
CA ASN A 53 -20.41 1.25 0.00
C ASN A 53 -19.02 0.98 -0.58
N LYS A 54 -18.69 -0.30 -0.84
CA LYS A 54 -17.39 -0.69 -1.41
C LYS A 54 -17.09 0.02 -2.74
N ALA A 55 -18.12 0.35 -3.53
CA ALA A 55 -17.98 1.08 -4.80
C ALA A 55 -17.41 2.50 -4.63
N ASN A 56 -17.45 3.08 -3.42
CA ASN A 56 -16.88 4.39 -3.13
C ASN A 56 -15.35 4.43 -3.21
N VAL A 57 -14.68 3.28 -3.11
CA VAL A 57 -13.22 3.18 -3.08
C VAL A 57 -12.74 2.34 -4.26
N GLN A 58 -12.09 2.97 -5.23
CA GLN A 58 -11.59 2.32 -6.45
C GLN A 58 -10.07 2.10 -6.44
N ILE A 59 -9.37 2.72 -5.50
CA ILE A 59 -7.93 2.55 -5.30
C ILE A 59 -7.58 1.13 -4.84
N LYS A 60 -6.32 0.72 -5.00
CA LYS A 60 -5.82 -0.55 -4.43
C LYS A 60 -5.79 -0.42 -2.90
N HIS A 61 -6.51 -1.29 -2.21
CA HIS A 61 -6.59 -1.32 -0.74
C HIS A 61 -6.88 -2.75 -0.26
N ARG A 62 -6.72 -2.98 1.05
CA ARG A 62 -7.17 -4.20 1.74
C ARG A 62 -8.39 -3.88 2.57
N GLY A 63 -9.48 -4.62 2.36
CA GLY A 63 -10.78 -4.31 2.97
C GLY A 63 -11.33 -5.46 3.78
N TYR A 64 -11.70 -5.20 5.03
CA TYR A 64 -12.30 -6.16 5.94
C TYR A 64 -13.72 -5.73 6.30
N THR A 65 -14.70 -6.57 5.95
CA THR A 65 -16.11 -6.34 6.31
C THR A 65 -16.32 -6.76 7.77
N LEU A 66 -16.00 -5.87 8.71
CA LEU A 66 -16.09 -6.12 10.16
C LEU A 66 -16.64 -4.89 10.87
N ASP A 67 -17.29 -5.12 12.01
CA ASP A 67 -17.59 -4.05 12.96
C ASP A 67 -16.33 -3.67 13.76
N VAL A 68 -16.18 -2.39 14.10
CA VAL A 68 -15.04 -1.92 14.90
C VAL A 68 -15.04 -2.45 16.33
N THR A 69 -16.14 -3.04 16.80
CA THR A 69 -16.21 -3.77 18.08
C THR A 69 -15.88 -5.26 17.95
N ASP A 70 -15.72 -5.78 16.73
CA ASP A 70 -15.48 -7.21 16.51
C ASP A 70 -14.08 -7.60 17.02
N PRO A 71 -13.96 -8.65 17.88
CA PRO A 71 -12.68 -9.16 18.35
C PRO A 71 -11.70 -9.57 17.23
N LYS A 72 -12.19 -9.92 16.03
CA LYS A 72 -11.35 -10.24 14.87
C LYS A 72 -10.52 -9.06 14.39
N CYS A 73 -10.87 -7.83 14.73
CA CYS A 73 -10.05 -6.65 14.45
C CYS A 73 -8.62 -6.82 15.01
N GLU A 74 -8.47 -7.49 16.16
CA GLU A 74 -7.15 -7.72 16.75
C GLU A 74 -6.22 -8.50 15.80
N GLU A 75 -6.75 -9.47 15.05
CA GLU A 75 -5.92 -10.28 14.14
C GLU A 75 -5.36 -9.44 12.98
N ILE A 76 -6.11 -8.41 12.55
CA ILE A 76 -5.65 -7.45 11.53
C ILE A 76 -4.47 -6.64 12.07
N PHE A 77 -4.59 -6.09 13.28
CA PHE A 77 -3.50 -5.35 13.94
C PHE A 77 -2.28 -6.25 14.26
N ARG A 78 -2.51 -7.55 14.47
CA ARG A 78 -1.44 -8.52 14.69
C ARG A 78 -0.69 -8.83 13.41
N ALA A 79 -1.41 -8.99 12.30
CA ALA A 79 -0.84 -9.29 11.00
C ALA A 79 -0.12 -8.07 10.38
N TYR A 80 -0.64 -6.88 10.61
CA TYR A 80 -0.14 -5.63 10.03
C TYR A 80 0.23 -4.61 11.11
N ARG A 81 1.46 -4.08 11.02
CA ARG A 81 1.88 -2.94 11.84
C ARG A 81 1.47 -1.64 11.16
N PHE A 82 0.46 -0.96 11.69
CA PHE A 82 0.00 0.33 11.19
C PHE A 82 0.83 1.49 11.76
N ASP A 83 1.20 2.45 10.91
CA ASP A 83 1.80 3.70 11.35
C ASP A 83 0.73 4.66 11.87
N THR A 84 -0.40 4.69 11.17
CA THR A 84 -1.53 5.60 11.43
C THR A 84 -2.85 4.86 11.43
N VAL A 85 -3.71 5.14 12.40
CA VAL A 85 -5.12 4.73 12.41
C VAL A 85 -5.98 5.99 12.26
N VAL A 86 -6.89 5.97 11.28
CA VAL A 86 -7.89 7.01 11.06
C VAL A 86 -9.27 6.43 11.38
N HIS A 87 -9.86 6.87 12.49
CA HIS A 87 -11.11 6.37 13.02
C HIS A 87 -12.32 7.24 12.59
N LEU A 88 -13.00 6.82 11.53
CA LEU A 88 -14.20 7.49 10.98
C LEU A 88 -15.45 6.63 11.05
N ALA A 89 -15.35 5.35 11.44
CA ALA A 89 -16.49 4.49 11.66
C ALA A 89 -17.32 5.03 12.83
N ALA A 90 -18.57 5.38 12.55
CA ALA A 90 -19.51 5.86 13.54
C ALA A 90 -20.93 5.76 13.00
N GLN A 91 -21.88 5.59 13.93
CA GLN A 91 -23.23 6.08 13.74
C GLN A 91 -23.17 7.61 13.75
N ILE A 92 -23.71 8.27 12.71
CA ILE A 92 -23.61 9.74 12.55
C ILE A 92 -24.92 10.52 12.72
N SER A 93 -26.06 9.84 12.94
CA SER A 93 -27.38 10.47 12.91
C SER A 93 -27.90 10.76 14.31
N VAL A 94 -28.16 12.04 14.56
CA VAL A 94 -28.74 12.57 15.80
C VAL A 94 -30.10 11.95 16.06
N GLY A 95 -31.01 11.95 15.08
CA GLY A 95 -32.35 11.37 15.22
C GLY A 95 -32.32 9.86 15.55
N LYS A 96 -31.43 9.10 14.91
CA LYS A 96 -31.24 7.68 15.24
C LYS A 96 -30.61 7.49 16.63
N SER A 97 -29.71 8.37 17.08
CA SER A 97 -29.12 8.31 18.42
C SER A 97 -30.17 8.55 19.51
N LEU A 98 -31.16 9.40 19.26
CA LEU A 98 -32.30 9.62 20.16
C LEU A 98 -33.23 8.39 20.19
N ALA A 99 -33.47 7.78 19.04
CA ALA A 99 -34.34 6.60 18.93
C ALA A 99 -33.70 5.33 19.53
N ASN A 100 -32.38 5.16 19.38
CA ASN A 100 -31.64 4.01 19.91
C ASN A 100 -30.23 4.43 20.41
N PRO A 101 -30.14 4.95 21.65
CA PRO A 101 -28.87 5.39 22.24
C PRO A 101 -27.86 4.24 22.48
N GLN A 102 -28.35 3.01 22.65
CA GLN A 102 -27.47 1.85 22.86
C GLN A 102 -26.66 1.55 21.59
N LEU A 103 -27.32 1.53 20.43
CA LEU A 103 -26.64 1.34 19.15
C LEU A 103 -25.64 2.46 18.86
N ASP A 104 -25.97 3.71 19.22
CA ASP A 104 -25.02 4.84 19.13
C ASP A 104 -23.79 4.60 20.02
N THR A 105 -23.99 4.16 21.26
CA THR A 105 -22.92 3.89 22.22
C THR A 105 -22.02 2.74 21.78
N ASP A 106 -22.61 1.64 21.28
CA ASP A 106 -21.86 0.47 20.82
C ASP A 106 -20.92 0.85 19.66
N SER A 107 -21.43 1.56 18.66
CA SER A 107 -20.62 1.96 17.51
C SER A 107 -19.63 3.09 17.86
N ASN A 108 -20.11 4.15 18.51
CA ASN A 108 -19.33 5.39 18.64
C ASN A 108 -18.39 5.37 19.84
N VAL A 109 -18.78 4.75 20.96
CA VAL A 109 -17.96 4.73 22.19
C VAL A 109 -17.15 3.44 22.28
N LEU A 110 -17.82 2.27 22.26
CA LEU A 110 -17.10 0.99 22.39
C LEU A 110 -16.17 0.75 21.20
N GLY A 111 -16.62 1.10 19.98
CA GLY A 111 -15.79 1.05 18.78
C GLY A 111 -14.53 1.91 18.89
N THR A 112 -14.64 3.14 19.39
CA THR A 112 -13.49 4.03 19.59
C THR A 112 -12.53 3.48 20.64
N VAL A 113 -13.03 3.01 21.79
CA VAL A 113 -12.19 2.44 22.86
C VAL A 113 -11.43 1.21 22.35
N ASN A 114 -12.11 0.31 21.62
CA ASN A 114 -11.46 -0.87 21.04
C ASN A 114 -10.33 -0.48 20.08
N MET A 115 -10.56 0.49 19.19
CA MET A 115 -9.54 0.95 18.24
C MET A 115 -8.37 1.65 18.94
N LEU A 116 -8.62 2.42 20.00
CA LEU A 116 -7.57 3.03 20.84
C LEU A 116 -6.72 1.96 21.53
N ASP A 117 -7.35 0.95 22.13
CA ASP A 117 -6.67 -0.15 22.83
C ASP A 117 -5.81 -0.98 21.87
N LEU A 118 -6.34 -1.34 20.72
CA LEU A 118 -5.59 -2.05 19.69
C LEU A 118 -4.43 -1.18 19.17
N SER A 119 -4.64 0.13 19.02
CA SER A 119 -3.59 1.06 18.60
C SER A 119 -2.42 1.10 19.59
N VAL A 120 -2.69 1.18 20.89
CA VAL A 120 -1.65 1.12 21.94
C VAL A 120 -0.98 -0.24 21.94
N LYS A 121 -1.76 -1.32 21.98
CA LYS A 121 -1.26 -2.70 22.09
C LYS A 121 -0.32 -3.09 20.94
N TYR A 122 -0.58 -2.57 19.74
CA TYR A 122 0.20 -2.90 18.54
C TYR A 122 1.18 -1.82 18.08
N GLY A 123 1.33 -0.73 18.85
CA GLY A 123 2.37 0.28 18.65
C GLY A 123 2.10 1.26 17.50
N VAL A 124 0.83 1.62 17.27
CA VAL A 124 0.44 2.66 16.32
C VAL A 124 1.00 4.01 16.78
N LYS A 125 1.55 4.78 15.85
CA LYS A 125 2.18 6.07 16.20
C LYS A 125 1.17 7.20 16.31
N ARG A 126 0.15 7.16 15.45
CA ARG A 126 -0.81 8.24 15.28
C ARG A 126 -2.22 7.71 15.21
N PHE A 127 -3.09 8.25 16.05
CA PHE A 127 -4.52 7.94 16.04
C PHE A 127 -5.31 9.21 15.75
N ILE A 128 -5.96 9.26 14.60
CA ILE A 128 -6.76 10.40 14.15
C ILE A 128 -8.22 9.98 14.21
N TYR A 129 -9.10 10.80 14.78
CA TYR A 129 -10.52 10.44 14.92
C TYR A 129 -11.46 11.60 14.59
N ALA A 130 -12.66 11.25 14.12
CA ALA A 130 -13.73 12.20 13.85
C ALA A 130 -14.57 12.48 15.10
N SER A 131 -14.46 13.70 15.60
CA SER A 131 -15.43 14.34 16.50
C SER A 131 -16.44 15.17 15.68
N SER A 132 -17.21 16.05 16.31
CA SER A 132 -18.27 16.81 15.65
C SER A 132 -18.51 18.16 16.33
N ALA A 133 -18.95 19.15 15.54
CA ALA A 133 -19.50 20.40 16.08
C ALA A 133 -20.69 20.18 17.05
N ALA A 134 -21.35 19.01 17.01
CA ALA A 134 -22.46 18.67 17.92
C ALA A 134 -22.08 18.68 19.41
N VAL A 135 -20.78 18.66 19.74
CA VAL A 135 -20.30 18.77 21.12
C VAL A 135 -20.56 20.16 21.72
N TYR A 136 -20.68 21.21 20.91
CA TYR A 136 -20.89 22.58 21.39
C TYR A 136 -22.32 22.87 21.87
N GLY A 137 -23.31 22.06 21.47
CA GLY A 137 -24.70 22.22 21.92
C GLY A 137 -25.40 23.46 21.36
N LEU A 138 -26.13 24.19 22.22
CA LEU A 138 -26.95 25.37 21.88
C LEU A 138 -26.23 26.71 22.14
N ASP A 139 -24.92 26.70 22.31
CA ASP A 139 -24.16 27.92 22.55
C ASP A 139 -24.26 28.89 21.36
N GLU A 140 -24.61 30.14 21.63
CA GLU A 140 -24.80 31.17 20.61
C GLU A 140 -23.55 32.04 20.38
N THR A 141 -22.48 31.83 21.17
CA THR A 141 -21.27 32.66 21.05
C THR A 141 -20.37 32.13 19.94
N LEU A 142 -20.35 32.85 18.82
CA LEU A 142 -19.64 32.47 17.60
C LEU A 142 -18.43 33.39 17.31
N PRO A 143 -17.36 32.87 16.66
CA PRO A 143 -17.15 31.47 16.32
C PRO A 143 -16.83 30.61 17.56
N HIS A 144 -17.17 29.32 17.52
CA HIS A 144 -16.80 28.38 18.58
C HIS A 144 -15.29 28.10 18.53
N LEU A 145 -14.63 28.27 19.67
CA LEU A 145 -13.22 27.94 19.88
C LEU A 145 -13.08 26.55 20.50
N GLU A 146 -12.00 25.84 20.20
CA GLU A 146 -11.74 24.50 20.77
C GLU A 146 -11.61 24.52 22.29
N THR A 147 -11.12 25.64 22.85
CA THR A 147 -10.93 25.87 24.29
C THR A 147 -12.22 26.10 25.06
N LYS A 148 -13.35 26.26 24.35
CA LYS A 148 -14.63 26.55 24.98
C LYS A 148 -15.22 25.29 25.62
N SER A 149 -16.01 25.49 26.68
CA SER A 149 -16.79 24.42 27.30
C SER A 149 -17.75 23.80 26.28
N VAL A 150 -17.91 22.49 26.36
CA VAL A 150 -18.79 21.69 25.52
C VAL A 150 -20.02 21.25 26.31
N GLU A 151 -21.19 21.30 25.70
CA GLU A 151 -22.47 20.96 26.33
C GLU A 151 -23.38 20.24 25.32
N PRO A 152 -23.06 18.98 24.95
CA PRO A 152 -23.81 18.26 23.92
C PRO A 152 -25.27 18.03 24.36
N ILE A 153 -26.20 18.27 23.43
CA ILE A 153 -27.66 18.15 23.66
C ILE A 153 -28.27 16.84 23.15
N SER A 154 -27.46 15.96 22.57
CA SER A 154 -27.91 14.69 21.99
C SER A 154 -26.99 13.52 22.37
N PRO A 155 -27.49 12.26 22.38
CA PRO A 155 -26.65 11.09 22.61
C PRO A 155 -25.47 11.01 21.62
N TYR A 156 -25.68 11.35 20.35
CA TYR A 156 -24.60 11.48 19.36
C TYR A 156 -23.53 12.52 19.76
N GLY A 157 -23.95 13.71 20.19
CA GLY A 157 -23.01 14.73 20.67
C GLY A 157 -22.23 14.26 21.90
N ILE A 158 -22.90 13.55 22.82
CA ILE A 158 -22.28 12.96 24.01
C ILE A 158 -21.25 11.91 23.59
N SER A 159 -21.58 11.00 22.68
CA SER A 159 -20.64 9.94 22.26
C SER A 159 -19.40 10.51 21.59
N LYS A 160 -19.53 11.56 20.74
CA LYS A 160 -18.38 12.26 20.17
C LYS A 160 -17.54 12.99 21.21
N TYR A 161 -18.15 13.59 22.23
CA TYR A 161 -17.39 14.20 23.32
C TYR A 161 -16.66 13.15 24.17
N VAL A 162 -17.31 12.03 24.47
CA VAL A 162 -16.69 10.91 25.20
C VAL A 162 -15.46 10.37 24.45
N ASN A 163 -15.49 10.34 23.12
CA ASN A 163 -14.33 9.96 22.31
C ASN A 163 -13.14 10.91 22.51
N GLU A 164 -13.39 12.21 22.65
CA GLU A 164 -12.35 13.19 22.97
C GLU A 164 -11.71 12.94 24.34
N LEU A 165 -12.53 12.62 25.35
CA LEU A 165 -12.06 12.30 26.70
C LEU A 165 -11.21 11.02 26.73
N TYR A 166 -11.62 9.98 26.00
CA TYR A 166 -10.86 8.74 25.90
C TYR A 166 -9.54 8.94 25.15
N ALA A 167 -9.55 9.67 24.02
CA ALA A 167 -8.33 9.94 23.27
C ALA A 167 -7.30 10.72 24.10
N ASP A 168 -7.74 11.78 24.80
CA ASP A 168 -6.88 12.53 25.73
C ASP A 168 -6.31 11.65 26.83
N LYS A 169 -7.15 10.78 27.42
CA LYS A 169 -6.69 9.85 28.46
C LYS A 169 -5.68 8.82 27.93
N TRP A 170 -5.87 8.28 26.72
CA TRP A 170 -4.94 7.32 26.12
C TRP A 170 -3.63 7.98 25.74
N HIS A 171 -3.67 9.24 25.30
CA HIS A 171 -2.46 10.04 25.14
C HIS A 171 -1.70 10.18 26.47
N ALA A 172 -2.39 10.60 27.54
CA ALA A 172 -1.78 10.81 28.85
C ALA A 172 -1.23 9.52 29.49
N LEU A 173 -1.94 8.39 29.35
CA LEU A 173 -1.56 7.12 29.99
C LEU A 173 -0.53 6.31 29.19
N HIS A 174 -0.61 6.35 27.86
CA HIS A 174 0.15 5.45 26.98
C HIS A 174 1.06 6.17 25.99
N GLY A 175 1.03 7.51 25.94
CA GLY A 175 1.81 8.29 24.98
C GLY A 175 1.33 8.15 23.54
N LEU A 176 0.13 7.61 23.30
CA LEU A 176 -0.43 7.51 21.94
C LEU A 176 -0.69 8.92 21.40
N SER A 177 -0.11 9.27 20.25
CA SER A 177 -0.31 10.59 19.64
C SER A 177 -1.72 10.66 19.03
N THR A 178 -2.63 11.41 19.63
CA THR A 178 -4.02 11.53 19.17
C THR A 178 -4.33 12.90 18.57
N ILE A 179 -5.07 12.92 17.45
CA ILE A 179 -5.68 14.14 16.91
C ILE A 179 -7.18 13.91 16.69
N GLY A 180 -8.01 14.76 17.30
CA GLY A 180 -9.45 14.77 17.10
C GLY A 180 -9.88 15.95 16.24
N PHE A 181 -10.70 15.70 15.23
CA PHE A 181 -11.28 16.78 14.43
C PHE A 181 -12.77 16.96 14.75
N ARG A 182 -13.14 18.13 15.28
CA ARG A 182 -14.53 18.57 15.37
C ARG A 182 -14.95 19.07 13.99
N PHE A 183 -15.50 18.16 13.19
CA PHE A 183 -16.01 18.51 11.86
C PHE A 183 -17.20 19.46 11.96
N SER A 184 -17.18 20.52 11.15
CA SER A 184 -18.38 21.30 10.84
C SER A 184 -19.26 20.51 9.84
N ASN A 185 -20.09 21.19 9.03
CA ASN A 185 -21.00 20.54 8.10
C ASN A 185 -20.27 20.10 6.82
N VAL A 186 -19.72 18.88 6.86
CA VAL A 186 -19.02 18.29 5.70
C VAL A 186 -20.00 17.95 4.57
N TYR A 187 -19.65 18.33 3.34
CA TYR A 187 -20.42 18.01 2.14
C TYR A 187 -19.52 17.67 0.95
N GLY A 188 -20.05 16.93 -0.02
CA GLY A 188 -19.28 16.57 -1.21
C GLY A 188 -19.78 15.33 -1.95
N PRO A 189 -19.03 14.89 -2.97
CA PRO A 189 -19.24 13.62 -3.67
C PRO A 189 -19.31 12.43 -2.71
N ARG A 190 -20.11 11.41 -3.05
CA ARG A 190 -20.31 10.16 -2.27
C ARG A 190 -21.09 10.31 -0.95
N GLN A 191 -21.58 11.51 -0.62
CA GLN A 191 -22.47 11.69 0.52
C GLN A 191 -23.83 11.05 0.24
N SER A 192 -24.35 10.24 1.17
CA SER A 192 -25.69 9.65 1.01
C SER A 192 -26.79 10.71 1.17
N ALA A 193 -27.87 10.55 0.40
CA ALA A 193 -29.11 11.30 0.58
C ALA A 193 -30.11 10.59 1.51
N GLU A 194 -29.81 9.36 1.95
CA GLU A 194 -30.68 8.57 2.83
C GLU A 194 -30.40 8.86 4.32
N GLY A 195 -31.45 8.85 5.15
CA GLY A 195 -31.36 9.15 6.59
C GLY A 195 -31.29 10.67 6.86
N GLU A 196 -30.45 11.08 7.81
CA GLU A 196 -30.06 12.49 7.99
C GLU A 196 -28.96 12.87 7.00
N GLY A 197 -29.20 12.65 5.70
CA GLY A 197 -28.35 13.21 4.65
C GLY A 197 -28.21 14.73 4.88
N GLY A 198 -27.00 15.26 4.74
CA GLY A 198 -26.78 16.69 4.86
C GLY A 198 -27.71 17.45 3.90
N VAL A 199 -28.11 18.69 4.26
CA VAL A 199 -29.04 19.49 3.44
C VAL A 199 -28.62 19.55 1.97
N ILE A 200 -27.32 19.61 1.70
CA ILE A 200 -26.75 19.60 0.36
C ILE A 200 -27.02 18.28 -0.38
N SER A 201 -26.80 17.11 0.23
CA SER A 201 -27.05 15.82 -0.46
C SER A 201 -28.53 15.58 -0.72
N ILE A 202 -29.41 16.00 0.21
CA ILE A 202 -30.87 15.98 0.02
C ILE A 202 -31.25 16.91 -1.15
N PHE A 203 -30.71 18.13 -1.19
CA PHE A 203 -30.99 19.06 -2.27
C PHE A 203 -30.50 18.52 -3.61
N MET A 204 -29.27 17.99 -3.71
CA MET A 204 -28.76 17.39 -4.94
C MET A 204 -29.65 16.25 -5.45
N ASN A 205 -30.11 15.37 -4.56
CA ASN A 205 -30.99 14.28 -4.95
C ASN A 205 -32.38 14.77 -5.38
N ASN A 206 -32.98 15.71 -4.66
CA ASN A 206 -34.24 16.32 -5.07
C ASN A 206 -34.09 17.06 -6.41
N MET A 207 -32.94 17.71 -6.62
CA MET A 207 -32.66 18.40 -7.87
C MET A 207 -32.69 17.42 -9.06
N LEU A 208 -31.96 16.32 -8.97
CA LEU A 208 -31.88 15.34 -10.05
C LEU A 208 -33.18 14.54 -10.27
N GLN A 209 -34.09 14.57 -9.31
CA GLN A 209 -35.40 13.93 -9.40
C GLN A 209 -36.54 14.91 -9.72
N ASP A 210 -36.21 16.16 -10.05
CA ASP A 210 -37.19 17.25 -10.29
C ASP A 210 -38.21 17.42 -9.15
N LYS A 211 -37.75 17.23 -7.91
CA LYS A 211 -38.53 17.44 -6.68
C LYS A 211 -38.21 18.79 -6.04
N PRO A 212 -39.16 19.41 -5.33
CA PRO A 212 -38.91 20.67 -4.65
C PRO A 212 -37.87 20.52 -3.53
N LEU A 213 -37.06 21.57 -3.33
CA LEU A 213 -36.13 21.71 -2.22
C LEU A 213 -36.92 22.12 -0.97
N LYS A 214 -36.90 21.27 0.06
CA LYS A 214 -37.61 21.52 1.31
C LYS A 214 -36.76 22.35 2.27
N VAL A 215 -37.22 23.55 2.60
CA VAL A 215 -36.59 24.45 3.57
C VAL A 215 -37.42 24.46 4.85
N PHE A 216 -36.81 24.13 5.99
CA PHE A 216 -37.50 24.17 7.28
C PHE A 216 -37.27 25.54 7.93
N GLY A 217 -38.33 26.33 8.12
CA GLY A 217 -38.24 27.73 8.54
C GLY A 217 -38.11 28.69 7.36
N ASP A 218 -37.46 29.83 7.58
CA ASP A 218 -37.27 30.92 6.60
C ASP A 218 -36.02 30.73 5.70
N GLY A 219 -35.13 29.80 6.05
CA GLY A 219 -33.90 29.53 5.31
C GLY A 219 -32.70 30.39 5.73
N GLU A 220 -32.86 31.25 6.73
CA GLU A 220 -31.81 32.15 7.25
C GLU A 220 -30.93 31.49 8.33
N GLN A 221 -31.25 30.26 8.74
CA GLN A 221 -30.35 29.49 9.58
C GLN A 221 -29.01 29.26 8.86
N THR A 222 -27.90 29.42 9.58
CA THR A 222 -26.56 29.34 8.99
C THR A 222 -25.75 28.17 9.54
N ARG A 223 -24.90 27.62 8.68
CA ARG A 223 -23.95 26.56 9.01
C ARG A 223 -22.60 26.86 8.38
N ASP A 224 -21.57 26.25 8.93
CA ASP A 224 -20.21 26.29 8.40
C ASP A 224 -19.98 25.05 7.53
N PHE A 225 -20.14 25.19 6.21
CA PHE A 225 -19.97 24.09 5.27
C PHE A 225 -18.53 23.96 4.82
N ILE A 226 -17.99 22.74 4.93
CA ILE A 226 -16.64 22.40 4.49
C ILE A 226 -16.68 21.29 3.45
N TYR A 227 -15.89 21.46 2.39
CA TYR A 227 -15.82 20.46 1.32
C TYR A 227 -15.01 19.23 1.77
N VAL A 228 -15.46 18.03 1.37
CA VAL A 228 -14.88 16.77 1.85
C VAL A 228 -13.39 16.57 1.51
N GLU A 229 -12.91 17.12 0.39
CA GLU A 229 -11.49 17.00 0.02
C GLU A 229 -10.60 17.86 0.93
N ASP A 230 -11.09 19.02 1.40
CA ASP A 230 -10.41 19.85 2.40
C ASP A 230 -10.28 19.10 3.74
N VAL A 231 -11.33 18.35 4.12
CA VAL A 231 -11.31 17.47 5.29
C VAL A 231 -10.28 16.35 5.12
N ALA A 232 -10.28 15.68 3.97
CA ALA A 232 -9.34 14.60 3.69
C ALA A 232 -7.88 15.08 3.73
N ASP A 233 -7.59 16.27 3.23
CA ASP A 233 -6.26 16.87 3.29
C ASP A 233 -5.81 17.20 4.72
N ALA A 234 -6.68 17.77 5.55
CA ALA A 234 -6.36 18.03 6.96
C ALA A 234 -6.04 16.73 7.73
N VAL A 235 -6.86 15.69 7.52
CA VAL A 235 -6.65 14.36 8.12
C VAL A 235 -5.29 13.80 7.68
N TYR A 236 -4.94 13.88 6.39
CA TYR A 236 -3.63 13.44 5.90
C TYR A 236 -2.47 14.25 6.52
N ARG A 237 -2.54 15.58 6.55
CA ARG A 237 -1.51 16.43 7.16
C ARG A 237 -1.31 16.10 8.64
N SER A 238 -2.40 15.82 9.35
CA SER A 238 -2.36 15.43 10.76
C SER A 238 -1.62 14.11 11.01
N ALA A 239 -1.55 13.21 10.02
CA ALA A 239 -0.79 11.97 10.11
C ALA A 239 0.73 12.20 10.16
N ASN A 240 1.20 13.27 9.53
CA ASN A 240 2.61 13.64 9.42
C ASN A 240 3.03 14.76 10.38
N SER A 241 2.09 15.27 11.18
CA SER A 241 2.33 16.34 12.16
C SER A 241 2.98 15.81 13.43
N SER A 242 3.60 16.67 14.24
CA SER A 242 4.02 16.33 15.62
C SER A 242 3.00 16.73 16.69
N HIS A 243 1.94 17.45 16.29
CA HIS A 243 0.91 17.96 17.18
C HIS A 243 -0.05 16.85 17.66
N THR A 244 -0.67 17.11 18.81
CA THR A 244 -1.74 16.30 19.42
C THR A 244 -2.82 17.23 19.96
N GLY A 245 -4.03 16.71 20.13
CA GLY A 245 -5.16 17.45 20.71
C GLY A 245 -6.37 17.51 19.78
N ILE A 246 -7.21 18.50 20.01
CA ILE A 246 -8.50 18.66 19.34
C ILE A 246 -8.47 19.92 18.48
N TYR A 247 -8.98 19.80 17.27
CA TYR A 247 -9.04 20.87 16.29
C TYR A 247 -10.45 20.99 15.71
N ASN A 248 -10.92 22.22 15.58
CA ASN A 248 -12.06 22.51 14.71
C ASN A 248 -11.62 22.40 13.27
N LEU A 249 -12.42 21.72 12.45
CA LEU A 249 -12.17 21.61 11.02
C LEU A 249 -13.36 22.17 10.26
N SER A 250 -13.18 23.39 9.78
CA SER A 250 -14.21 24.25 9.22
C SER A 250 -13.62 25.26 8.23
N VAL A 251 -14.49 26.07 7.60
CA VAL A 251 -14.09 27.21 6.75
C VAL A 251 -14.22 28.55 7.52
N ASN A 252 -14.76 28.53 8.74
CA ASN A 252 -14.99 29.69 9.59
C ASN A 252 -15.92 30.72 8.92
N ARG A 253 -16.98 30.23 8.28
CA ARG A 253 -18.00 31.00 7.57
C ARG A 253 -19.40 30.61 8.00
N GLN A 254 -20.36 31.51 7.81
CA GLN A 254 -21.78 31.26 8.04
C GLN A 254 -22.49 31.35 6.71
N ASP A 255 -22.90 30.20 6.20
CA ASP A 255 -23.65 30.09 4.95
C ASP A 255 -25.11 29.73 5.27
N SER A 256 -26.06 30.52 4.76
CA SER A 256 -27.48 30.25 4.95
C SER A 256 -28.02 29.20 3.98
N VAL A 257 -29.15 28.57 4.30
CA VAL A 257 -29.84 27.67 3.36
C VAL A 257 -30.22 28.41 2.08
N ASN A 258 -30.62 29.69 2.21
CA ASN A 258 -30.92 30.56 1.07
C ASN A 258 -29.69 30.84 0.18
N GLU A 259 -28.49 30.94 0.74
CA GLU A 259 -27.25 31.08 -0.03
C GLU A 259 -26.88 29.80 -0.80
N ILE A 260 -27.13 28.63 -0.20
CA ILE A 260 -26.99 27.33 -0.89
C ILE A 260 -27.95 27.27 -2.07
N ILE A 261 -29.24 27.60 -1.85
CA ILE A 261 -30.27 27.60 -2.90
C ILE A 261 -29.90 28.55 -4.03
N ARG A 262 -29.43 29.77 -3.70
CA ARG A 262 -28.95 30.74 -4.70
C ARG A 262 -27.82 30.15 -5.54
N SER A 263 -26.82 29.55 -4.89
CA SER A 263 -25.70 28.91 -5.59
C SER A 263 -26.16 27.75 -6.49
N LEU A 264 -27.11 26.93 -6.02
CA LEU A 264 -27.68 25.83 -6.81
C LEU A 264 -28.53 26.34 -7.98
N SER A 265 -29.20 27.48 -7.84
CA SER A 265 -30.00 28.08 -8.91
C SER A 265 -29.16 28.57 -10.09
N GLU A 266 -27.88 28.89 -9.86
CA GLU A 266 -26.93 29.20 -10.93
C GLU A 266 -26.55 27.95 -11.74
N ILE A 267 -26.57 26.77 -11.11
CA ILE A 267 -26.31 25.48 -11.76
C ILE A 267 -27.55 24.98 -12.50
N ARG A 268 -28.73 25.13 -11.87
CA ARG A 268 -30.01 24.64 -12.38
C ARG A 268 -31.09 25.72 -12.17
N PRO A 269 -31.47 26.51 -13.18
CA PRO A 269 -32.35 27.67 -13.00
C PRO A 269 -33.80 27.36 -12.57
N ASP A 270 -34.31 26.17 -12.86
CA ASP A 270 -35.70 25.74 -12.66
C ASP A 270 -35.99 25.12 -11.27
N LEU A 271 -35.27 25.54 -10.23
CA LEU A 271 -35.47 25.02 -8.87
C LEU A 271 -36.79 25.46 -8.26
N GLN A 272 -37.57 24.48 -7.80
CA GLN A 272 -38.72 24.70 -6.94
C GLN A 272 -38.30 24.63 -5.48
N VAL A 273 -38.71 25.61 -4.67
CA VAL A 273 -38.44 25.66 -3.22
C VAL A 273 -39.76 25.62 -2.46
N GLN A 274 -39.84 24.78 -1.44
CA GLN A 274 -41.01 24.64 -0.58
C GLN A 274 -40.59 24.87 0.88
N HIS A 275 -41.25 25.82 1.54
CA HIS A 275 -41.04 26.06 2.97
C HIS A 275 -41.95 25.17 3.82
N GLU A 276 -41.36 24.62 4.88
CA GLU A 276 -41.97 23.78 5.90
C GLU A 276 -41.79 24.44 7.28
N PRO A 277 -42.59 24.07 8.30
CA PRO A 277 -42.40 24.58 9.65
C PRO A 277 -40.97 24.33 10.18
N PRO A 278 -40.40 25.22 11.01
CA PRO A 278 -39.07 25.04 11.57
C PRO A 278 -38.99 23.77 12.42
N ARG A 279 -37.81 23.13 12.42
CA ARG A 279 -37.58 21.92 13.21
C ARG A 279 -37.37 22.28 14.68
N PRO A 280 -38.05 21.61 15.63
CA PRO A 280 -37.81 21.83 17.05
C PRO A 280 -36.34 21.54 17.42
N GLN A 281 -35.72 22.42 18.21
CA GLN A 281 -34.35 22.29 18.71
C GLN A 281 -33.25 22.28 17.62
N ASP A 282 -33.55 22.79 16.42
CA ASP A 282 -32.52 23.00 15.40
C ASP A 282 -31.62 24.19 15.80
N ILE A 283 -30.31 24.04 15.60
CA ILE A 283 -29.35 25.11 15.87
C ILE A 283 -29.61 26.24 14.87
N LEU A 284 -29.67 27.50 15.29
CA LEU A 284 -29.92 28.60 14.36
C LEU A 284 -28.65 28.97 13.59
N HIS A 285 -27.54 29.15 14.29
CA HIS A 285 -26.27 29.55 13.70
C HIS A 285 -25.13 28.68 14.23
N SER A 286 -24.26 28.22 13.34
CA SER A 286 -23.07 27.45 13.72
C SER A 286 -21.87 27.89 12.88
N ARG A 287 -20.79 28.27 13.56
CA ARG A 287 -19.53 28.75 12.98
C ARG A 287 -18.38 28.33 13.88
N LEU A 288 -17.36 27.69 13.31
CA LEU A 288 -16.22 27.19 14.08
C LEU A 288 -14.97 27.98 13.69
N ASP A 289 -14.14 28.34 14.67
CA ASP A 289 -12.84 28.94 14.39
C ASP A 289 -11.82 27.86 14.02
N ASN A 290 -11.14 28.02 12.88
CA ASN A 290 -10.16 27.07 12.36
C ASN A 290 -8.71 27.58 12.49
N SER A 291 -8.46 28.63 13.28
CA SER A 291 -7.13 29.25 13.34
C SER A 291 -6.07 28.28 13.89
N ALA A 292 -6.44 27.41 14.82
CA ALA A 292 -5.53 26.42 15.41
C ALA A 292 -5.09 25.36 14.40
N VAL A 293 -6.03 24.79 13.63
CA VAL A 293 -5.70 23.76 12.63
C VAL A 293 -4.87 24.34 11.49
N MET A 294 -5.15 25.58 11.08
CA MET A 294 -4.39 26.23 10.01
C MET A 294 -2.94 26.47 10.41
N ARG A 295 -2.72 26.95 11.65
CA ARG A 295 -1.39 27.22 12.18
C ARG A 295 -0.59 25.94 12.44
N ASP A 296 -1.20 24.95 13.09
CA ASP A 296 -0.46 23.78 13.62
C ASP A 296 -0.27 22.68 12.56
N LEU A 297 -1.16 22.59 11.56
CA LEU A 297 -1.07 21.59 10.50
C LEU A 297 -0.65 22.15 9.14
N ASP A 298 -0.32 23.44 9.06
CA ASP A 298 -0.04 24.16 7.80
C ASP A 298 -1.15 23.93 6.76
N TRP A 299 -2.40 23.95 7.22
CA TRP A 299 -3.57 23.64 6.42
C TRP A 299 -4.40 24.90 6.14
N SER A 300 -5.12 24.92 5.03
CA SER A 300 -6.09 25.97 4.72
C SER A 300 -7.19 25.36 3.85
N PRO A 301 -8.47 25.75 4.02
CA PRO A 301 -9.51 25.31 3.10
C PRO A 301 -9.20 25.85 1.70
N LEU A 302 -9.24 24.97 0.70
CA LEU A 302 -8.95 25.30 -0.69
C LEU A 302 -10.24 25.60 -1.47
N TYR A 303 -11.35 24.96 -1.11
CA TYR A 303 -12.59 25.01 -1.88
C TYR A 303 -13.60 25.99 -1.28
N GLY A 304 -14.10 26.90 -2.12
CA GLY A 304 -15.27 27.71 -1.78
C GLY A 304 -16.59 26.94 -1.94
N LEU A 305 -17.66 27.42 -1.30
CA LEU A 305 -18.98 26.76 -1.34
C LEU A 305 -19.46 26.51 -2.77
N LYS A 306 -19.42 27.54 -3.62
CA LYS A 306 -19.86 27.45 -5.01
C LYS A 306 -19.14 26.35 -5.79
N GLU A 307 -17.81 26.36 -5.80
CA GLU A 307 -17.02 25.33 -6.49
C GLU A 307 -17.30 23.93 -5.93
N GLY A 308 -17.37 23.79 -4.60
CA GLY A 308 -17.70 22.51 -3.98
C GLY A 308 -19.10 22.02 -4.35
N LEU A 309 -20.10 22.91 -4.46
CA LEU A 309 -21.47 22.57 -4.89
C LEU A 309 -21.49 22.12 -6.35
N GLU A 310 -20.78 22.82 -7.25
CA GLU A 310 -20.66 22.46 -8.67
C GLU A 310 -20.06 21.05 -8.84
N ARG A 311 -18.96 20.76 -8.14
CA ARG A 311 -18.31 19.43 -8.15
C ARG A 311 -19.23 18.36 -7.58
N THR A 312 -19.95 18.67 -6.50
CA THR A 312 -20.91 17.75 -5.90
C THR A 312 -22.05 17.44 -6.87
N TYR A 313 -22.63 18.46 -7.49
CA TYR A 313 -23.67 18.28 -8.50
C TYR A 313 -23.19 17.41 -9.67
N ALA A 314 -22.00 17.70 -10.21
CA ALA A 314 -21.42 16.93 -11.31
C ALA A 314 -21.27 15.43 -10.97
N TYR A 315 -20.87 15.11 -9.74
CA TYR A 315 -20.79 13.73 -9.26
C TYR A 315 -22.16 13.06 -9.18
N PHE A 316 -23.16 13.72 -8.58
CA PHE A 316 -24.50 13.13 -8.46
C PHE A 316 -25.16 12.95 -9.84
N ALA A 317 -24.94 13.89 -10.77
CA ALA A 317 -25.44 13.82 -12.13
C ALA A 317 -24.85 12.64 -12.92
N SER A 318 -23.54 12.38 -12.79
CA SER A 318 -22.91 11.23 -13.47
C SER A 318 -23.44 9.90 -12.94
N GLN A 319 -23.64 9.79 -11.62
CA GLN A 319 -24.21 8.59 -10.99
C GLN A 319 -25.67 8.32 -11.40
N ALA A 320 -26.47 9.37 -11.61
CA ALA A 320 -27.84 9.22 -12.10
C ALA A 320 -27.87 8.62 -13.52
N GLY A 321 -26.99 9.08 -14.42
CA GLY A 321 -26.85 8.53 -15.77
C GLY A 321 -26.41 7.06 -15.79
N GLU A 322 -25.49 6.67 -14.90
CA GLU A 322 -25.06 5.27 -14.77
C GLU A 322 -26.18 4.35 -14.24
N LYS A 323 -26.98 4.82 -13.28
CA LYS A 323 -28.12 4.06 -12.74
C LYS A 323 -29.24 3.86 -13.74
N GLU A 324 -29.52 4.86 -14.58
CA GLU A 324 -30.55 4.76 -15.63
C GLU A 324 -30.14 3.77 -16.73
N ALA A 325 -28.85 3.73 -17.08
CA ALA A 325 -28.28 2.74 -18.00
C ALA A 325 -28.25 1.32 -17.41
N ALA A 326 -27.98 1.17 -16.11
CA ALA A 326 -28.02 -0.13 -15.43
C ALA A 326 -29.45 -0.66 -15.21
N ALA A 327 -30.41 0.22 -14.92
CA ALA A 327 -31.82 -0.14 -14.73
C ALA A 327 -32.48 -0.60 -16.04
N THR A 328 -32.08 -0.07 -17.19
CA THR A 328 -32.51 -0.54 -18.51
C THR A 328 -31.91 -1.91 -18.88
N ALA A 329 -30.77 -2.28 -18.31
CA ALA A 329 -30.13 -3.59 -18.52
C ALA A 329 -30.62 -4.71 -17.57
N ALA A 330 -31.21 -4.36 -16.42
CA ALA A 330 -31.58 -5.32 -15.36
C ALA A 330 -33.06 -5.74 -15.35
N ALA A 331 -33.80 -5.50 -16.42
CA ALA A 331 -35.21 -5.86 -16.55
C ALA A 331 -35.41 -7.37 -16.84
N ASP A 332 -35.13 -8.23 -15.84
CA ASP A 332 -35.58 -9.63 -15.81
C ASP A 332 -36.28 -9.92 -14.46
N PRO A 333 -37.30 -10.78 -14.40
CA PRO A 333 -38.22 -10.85 -13.26
C PRO A 333 -37.63 -11.63 -12.08
N ALA A 334 -37.89 -11.13 -10.87
CA ALA A 334 -37.51 -11.73 -9.60
C ALA A 334 -37.93 -13.21 -9.45
N PRO A 335 -37.15 -14.04 -8.73
CA PRO A 335 -37.45 -15.46 -8.55
C PRO A 335 -38.67 -15.67 -7.66
N ALA A 336 -39.45 -16.69 -8.03
CA ALA A 336 -40.70 -17.08 -7.38
C ALA A 336 -40.54 -17.36 -5.88
N ARG A 337 -41.45 -16.78 -5.08
CA ARG A 337 -41.60 -17.04 -3.64
C ARG A 337 -41.72 -18.55 -3.37
N ALA A 338 -40.80 -19.07 -2.55
CA ALA A 338 -40.83 -20.44 -2.08
C ALA A 338 -42.10 -20.73 -1.26
N ARG A 339 -42.73 -21.88 -1.52
CA ARG A 339 -43.89 -22.38 -0.76
C ARG A 339 -43.54 -22.49 0.74
N PRO A 340 -44.47 -22.17 1.65
CA PRO A 340 -44.24 -22.34 3.08
C PRO A 340 -44.05 -23.83 3.38
N LYS A 341 -42.84 -24.20 3.82
CA LYS A 341 -42.60 -25.53 4.39
C LYS A 341 -43.37 -25.61 5.71
N LEU A 342 -44.14 -26.68 5.93
CA LEU A 342 -44.77 -26.96 7.23
C LEU A 342 -43.74 -26.77 8.36
N PRO A 343 -44.12 -26.13 9.46
CA PRO A 343 -43.14 -25.71 10.44
C PRO A 343 -42.61 -26.93 11.20
N LYS A 344 -41.29 -27.16 11.09
CA LYS A 344 -40.58 -28.35 11.62
C LYS A 344 -40.77 -28.59 13.14
N TRP A 345 -41.28 -27.62 13.90
CA TRP A 345 -41.52 -27.74 15.34
C TRP A 345 -42.71 -28.66 15.70
N LEU A 346 -43.61 -28.98 14.76
CA LEU A 346 -44.77 -29.86 14.98
C LEU A 346 -44.50 -31.35 14.76
N MET A 347 -43.38 -31.70 14.10
CA MET A 347 -43.00 -33.11 13.84
C MET A 347 -42.81 -33.92 15.13
N PRO A 348 -42.08 -33.43 16.16
CA PRO A 348 -41.86 -34.20 17.39
C PRO A 348 -43.13 -34.51 18.16
N THR A 349 -44.11 -33.59 18.17
CA THR A 349 -45.40 -33.81 18.83
C THR A 349 -46.26 -34.84 18.11
N PHE A 350 -46.20 -34.85 16.78
CA PHE A 350 -46.92 -35.84 15.97
C PHE A 350 -46.33 -37.25 16.13
N GLU A 351 -45.00 -37.37 16.08
CA GLU A 351 -44.28 -38.63 16.34
C GLU A 351 -44.54 -39.15 17.76
N ASN A 352 -44.58 -38.25 18.74
CA ASN A 352 -44.90 -38.60 20.13
C ASN A 352 -46.34 -39.12 20.29
N LEU A 353 -47.32 -38.50 19.63
CA LEU A 353 -48.71 -38.96 19.61
C LEU A 353 -48.88 -40.31 18.89
N LEU A 354 -48.11 -40.55 17.82
CA LEU A 354 -48.11 -41.82 17.11
C LEU A 354 -47.50 -42.94 17.99
N ALA A 355 -46.39 -42.66 18.67
CA ALA A 355 -45.79 -43.57 19.64
C ALA A 355 -46.73 -43.85 20.83
N PHE A 356 -47.49 -42.84 21.28
CA PHE A 356 -48.55 -43.03 22.28
C PHE A 356 -49.67 -43.93 21.77
N ALA A 357 -50.16 -43.73 20.54
CA ALA A 357 -51.22 -44.55 19.97
C ALA A 357 -50.83 -46.04 19.90
N LEU A 358 -49.58 -46.33 19.52
CA LEU A 358 -49.03 -47.68 19.55
C LEU A 358 -48.95 -48.25 20.98
N THR A 359 -48.49 -47.43 21.93
CA THR A 359 -48.38 -47.80 23.35
C THR A 359 -49.76 -48.07 23.97
N ALA A 360 -50.75 -47.25 23.65
CA ALA A 360 -52.13 -47.42 24.08
C ALA A 360 -52.75 -48.68 23.49
N TRP A 361 -52.53 -48.93 22.19
CA TRP A 361 -53.01 -50.15 21.53
C TRP A 361 -52.41 -51.41 22.16
N LEU A 362 -51.10 -51.45 22.39
CA LEU A 362 -50.42 -52.56 23.06
C LEU A 362 -50.93 -52.72 24.50
N SER A 363 -51.03 -51.64 25.25
CA SER A 363 -51.42 -51.70 26.66
C SER A 363 -52.89 -52.07 26.88
N LEU A 364 -53.78 -51.77 25.93
CA LEU A 364 -55.20 -52.14 25.98
C LEU A 364 -55.48 -53.54 25.37
N SER A 365 -54.63 -54.02 24.48
CA SER A 365 -54.82 -55.32 23.80
C SER A 365 -54.24 -56.51 24.58
N ILE A 366 -53.27 -56.28 25.46
CA ILE A 366 -52.68 -57.32 26.31
C ILE A 366 -53.60 -57.53 27.54
N VAL A 367 -54.61 -58.39 27.40
CA VAL A 367 -55.65 -58.67 28.43
C VAL A 367 -55.41 -60.01 29.17
N SER A 368 -54.18 -60.57 29.22
CA SER A 368 -53.97 -61.88 29.87
C SER A 368 -52.67 -62.01 30.68
N ASN A 369 -52.81 -61.97 32.01
CA ASN A 369 -52.20 -62.78 33.09
C ASN A 369 -50.82 -63.48 32.97
N MET A 370 -49.94 -63.10 32.06
CA MET A 370 -48.51 -63.41 32.15
C MET A 370 -47.74 -62.15 31.76
N TYR A 371 -46.74 -61.78 32.56
CA TYR A 371 -45.96 -60.53 32.51
C TYR A 371 -46.57 -59.33 33.27
N GLY A 372 -46.97 -59.50 34.52
CA GLY A 372 -47.19 -58.40 35.48
C GLY A 372 -45.90 -57.67 35.92
N VAL A 373 -44.84 -57.69 35.11
CA VAL A 373 -43.50 -57.17 35.46
C VAL A 373 -43.03 -56.05 34.51
N ILE A 374 -43.59 -55.96 33.29
CA ILE A 374 -43.09 -55.03 32.28
C ILE A 374 -44.14 -53.94 32.00
N ASP A 375 -43.85 -52.73 32.46
CA ASP A 375 -44.67 -51.56 32.17
C ASP A 375 -44.25 -50.90 30.84
N VAL A 376 -45.03 -51.16 29.79
CA VAL A 376 -44.79 -50.61 28.44
C VAL A 376 -44.81 -49.07 28.43
N LYS A 377 -45.54 -48.42 29.37
CA LYS A 377 -45.60 -46.96 29.49
C LYS A 377 -44.26 -46.38 29.91
N LEU A 378 -43.50 -47.08 30.76
CA LEU A 378 -42.14 -46.67 31.15
C LEU A 378 -41.16 -46.68 29.98
N PHE A 379 -41.25 -47.69 29.10
CA PHE A 379 -40.44 -47.74 27.89
C PHE A 379 -40.77 -46.58 26.95
N TYR A 380 -42.06 -46.29 26.75
CA TYR A 380 -42.49 -45.15 25.95
C TYR A 380 -41.97 -43.82 26.50
N ILE A 381 -42.17 -43.54 27.80
CA ILE A 381 -41.67 -42.32 28.46
C ILE A 381 -40.15 -42.21 28.31
N THR A 382 -39.42 -43.31 28.51
CA THR A 382 -37.96 -43.34 28.43
C THR A 382 -37.47 -43.09 26.99
N ILE A 383 -38.04 -43.78 26.00
CA ILE A 383 -37.67 -43.63 24.58
C ILE A 383 -37.94 -42.20 24.11
N VAL A 384 -39.13 -41.67 24.37
CA VAL A 384 -39.49 -40.30 23.98
C VAL A 384 -38.61 -39.27 24.71
N GLY A 385 -38.30 -39.49 25.99
CA GLY A 385 -37.39 -38.65 26.75
C GLY A 385 -35.96 -38.65 26.20
N ILE A 386 -35.46 -39.80 25.75
CA ILE A 386 -34.15 -39.94 25.11
C ILE A 386 -34.10 -39.24 23.75
N LEU A 387 -35.14 -39.41 22.94
CA LEU A 387 -35.16 -38.88 21.57
C LEU A 387 -35.42 -37.38 21.51
N TYR A 388 -36.34 -36.87 22.34
CA TYR A 388 -36.87 -35.51 22.17
C TYR A 388 -36.74 -34.59 23.40
N GLY A 389 -36.19 -35.10 24.51
CA GLY A 389 -35.88 -34.32 25.71
C GLY A 389 -37.10 -33.98 26.58
N ASN A 390 -36.91 -33.03 27.51
CA ASN A 390 -37.79 -32.83 28.66
C ASN A 390 -39.26 -32.45 28.30
N ARG A 391 -39.48 -31.58 27.30
CA ARG A 391 -40.84 -31.16 26.93
C ARG A 391 -41.70 -32.32 26.44
N GLN A 392 -41.13 -33.20 25.63
CA GLN A 392 -41.85 -34.37 25.11
C GLN A 392 -41.93 -35.51 26.14
N ALA A 393 -40.93 -35.64 27.02
CA ALA A 393 -40.99 -36.55 28.15
C ALA A 393 -42.17 -36.22 29.09
N LEU A 394 -42.37 -34.93 29.42
CA LEU A 394 -43.49 -34.49 30.26
C LEU A 394 -44.85 -34.74 29.58
N LEU A 395 -44.93 -34.52 28.26
CA LEU A 395 -46.14 -34.83 27.49
C LEU A 395 -46.41 -36.35 27.46
N ALA A 396 -45.38 -37.17 27.28
CA ALA A 396 -45.49 -38.63 27.34
C ALA A 396 -45.92 -39.12 28.74
N VAL A 397 -45.41 -38.50 29.81
CA VAL A 397 -45.85 -38.77 31.18
C VAL A 397 -47.33 -38.44 31.35
N ALA A 398 -47.77 -37.25 30.92
CA ALA A 398 -49.18 -36.84 31.02
C ALA A 398 -50.12 -37.79 30.26
N LEU A 399 -49.74 -38.18 29.03
CA LEU A 399 -50.49 -39.15 28.23
C LEU A 399 -50.53 -40.54 28.89
N SER A 400 -49.41 -40.98 29.50
CA SER A 400 -49.31 -42.26 30.19
C SER A 400 -50.15 -42.30 31.48
N ILE A 401 -50.20 -41.20 32.24
CA ILE A 401 -51.08 -41.05 33.41
C ILE A 401 -52.55 -41.08 32.98
N GLY A 402 -52.89 -40.41 31.88
CA GLY A 402 -54.24 -40.45 31.31
C GLY A 402 -54.67 -41.87 30.89
N LEU A 403 -53.76 -42.59 30.23
CA LEU A 403 -53.99 -43.99 29.84
C LEU A 403 -54.15 -44.92 31.06
N LEU A 404 -53.30 -44.76 32.09
CA LEU A 404 -53.41 -45.50 33.34
C LEU A 404 -54.77 -45.26 34.01
N THR A 405 -55.20 -43.99 34.10
CA THR A 405 -56.49 -43.61 34.68
C THR A 405 -57.65 -44.24 33.91
N TYR A 406 -57.58 -44.24 32.57
CA TYR A 406 -58.60 -44.87 31.72
C TYR A 406 -58.69 -46.38 31.91
N GLN A 407 -57.55 -47.07 32.05
CA GLN A 407 -57.51 -48.51 32.30
C GLN A 407 -58.19 -48.87 33.63
N GLU A 408 -57.95 -48.08 34.67
CA GLU A 408 -58.55 -48.34 35.98
C GLU A 408 -60.05 -48.06 36.05
N LEU A 409 -60.51 -47.02 35.33
CA LEU A 409 -61.94 -46.76 35.14
C LEU A 409 -62.63 -47.92 34.40
N GLN A 410 -61.99 -48.47 33.37
CA GLN A 410 -62.51 -49.64 32.62
C GLN A 410 -62.52 -50.92 33.47
N ALA A 411 -61.58 -51.06 34.40
CA ALA A 411 -61.56 -52.16 35.37
C ALA A 411 -62.66 -52.05 36.45
N GLY A 412 -63.49 -50.99 36.41
CA GLY A 412 -64.61 -50.79 37.31
C GLY A 412 -64.27 -50.01 38.59
N ARG A 413 -63.12 -49.33 38.65
CA ARG A 413 -62.78 -48.44 39.77
C ARG A 413 -63.40 -47.05 39.58
N ASP A 414 -63.92 -46.49 40.67
CA ASP A 414 -64.46 -45.13 40.68
C ASP A 414 -63.33 -44.10 40.79
N LEU A 415 -63.50 -42.92 40.21
CA LEU A 415 -62.47 -41.86 40.22
C LEU A 415 -62.04 -41.46 41.65
N VAL A 416 -62.99 -41.48 42.60
CA VAL A 416 -62.74 -41.18 44.01
C VAL A 416 -61.87 -42.27 44.65
N SER A 417 -62.07 -43.53 44.29
CA SER A 417 -61.29 -44.65 44.84
C SER A 417 -59.81 -44.59 44.42
N LEU A 418 -59.53 -44.11 43.20
CA LEU A 418 -58.16 -43.91 42.70
C LEU A 418 -57.38 -42.89 43.53
N THR A 419 -58.06 -41.94 44.16
CA THR A 419 -57.41 -40.93 45.03
C THR A 419 -56.97 -41.48 46.39
N TYR A 420 -57.30 -42.74 46.72
CA TYR A 420 -56.85 -43.43 47.92
C TYR A 420 -55.97 -44.64 47.62
N ASP A 421 -55.73 -44.95 46.34
CA ASP A 421 -54.95 -46.12 45.91
C ASP A 421 -53.45 -45.81 45.89
N THR A 422 -52.70 -46.45 46.81
CA THR A 422 -51.26 -46.26 46.93
C THR A 422 -50.49 -46.73 45.70
N ASP A 423 -50.94 -47.80 45.02
CA ASP A 423 -50.26 -48.36 43.85
C ASP A 423 -50.41 -47.45 42.63
N PHE A 424 -51.58 -46.80 42.51
CA PHE A 424 -51.84 -45.78 41.50
C PHE A 424 -50.91 -44.57 41.67
N PHE A 425 -50.80 -44.01 42.88
CA PHE A 425 -49.88 -42.91 43.15
C PHE A 425 -48.41 -43.30 42.99
N PHE A 426 -48.04 -44.52 43.38
CA PHE A 426 -46.68 -45.02 43.23
C PHE A 426 -46.27 -45.11 41.76
N SER A 427 -47.17 -45.60 40.89
CA SER A 427 -46.94 -45.66 39.44
C SER A 427 -46.78 -44.27 38.82
N ILE A 428 -47.63 -43.30 39.21
CA ILE A 428 -47.52 -41.91 38.78
C ILE A 428 -46.18 -41.29 39.22
N ALA A 429 -45.76 -41.53 40.46
CA ALA A 429 -44.51 -41.05 41.00
C ALA A 429 -43.30 -41.59 40.22
N ILE A 430 -43.32 -42.88 39.86
CA ILE A 430 -42.29 -43.51 39.01
C ILE A 430 -42.28 -42.88 37.61
N TYR A 431 -43.43 -42.64 36.98
CA TYR A 431 -43.49 -42.01 35.64
C TYR A 431 -42.91 -40.60 35.65
N LEU A 432 -43.29 -39.79 36.66
CA LEU A 432 -42.75 -38.45 36.85
C LEU A 432 -41.25 -38.49 37.11
N PHE A 433 -40.78 -39.40 37.98
CA PHE A 433 -39.37 -39.52 38.31
C PHE A 433 -38.53 -39.89 37.08
N ILE A 434 -38.92 -40.94 36.34
CA ILE A 434 -38.21 -41.40 35.15
C ILE A 434 -38.26 -40.34 34.05
N GLY A 435 -39.43 -39.76 33.77
CA GLY A 435 -39.58 -38.72 32.76
C GLY A 435 -38.71 -37.48 33.06
N LEU A 436 -38.65 -37.06 34.32
CA LEU A 436 -37.86 -35.90 34.74
C LEU A 436 -36.36 -36.20 34.71
N VAL A 437 -35.92 -37.34 35.23
CA VAL A 437 -34.49 -37.72 35.26
C VAL A 437 -33.94 -37.91 33.84
N VAL A 438 -34.63 -38.69 33.01
CA VAL A 438 -34.23 -38.94 31.61
C VAL A 438 -34.30 -37.65 30.81
N GLY A 439 -35.40 -36.91 30.91
CA GLY A 439 -35.58 -35.63 30.22
C GLY A 439 -34.51 -34.60 30.59
N TYR A 440 -34.17 -34.49 31.87
CA TYR A 440 -33.12 -33.59 32.36
C TYR A 440 -31.71 -34.01 31.89
N ALA A 441 -31.38 -35.30 31.99
CA ALA A 441 -30.08 -35.81 31.57
C ALA A 441 -29.81 -35.57 30.09
N ILE A 442 -30.82 -35.81 29.24
CA ILE A 442 -30.74 -35.63 27.79
C ILE A 442 -30.69 -34.15 27.43
N GLN A 443 -31.53 -33.31 28.07
CA GLN A 443 -31.49 -31.87 27.86
C GLN A 443 -30.11 -31.29 28.20
N ARG A 444 -29.52 -31.69 29.33
CA ARG A 444 -28.19 -31.26 29.74
C ARG A 444 -27.11 -31.69 28.73
N LYS A 445 -27.21 -32.91 28.19
CA LYS A 445 -26.30 -33.40 27.14
C LYS A 445 -26.45 -32.58 25.86
N ASN A 446 -27.67 -32.34 25.39
CA ASN A 446 -27.93 -31.59 24.16
C ASN A 446 -27.46 -30.13 24.26
N VAL A 447 -27.64 -29.48 25.42
CA VAL A 447 -27.10 -28.12 25.66
C VAL A 447 -25.57 -28.11 25.59
N ARG A 448 -24.88 -29.11 26.17
CA ARG A 448 -23.41 -29.22 26.08
C ARG A 448 -22.95 -29.43 24.65
N ILE A 449 -23.61 -30.31 23.90
CA ILE A 449 -23.29 -30.57 22.49
C ILE A 449 -23.46 -29.29 21.68
N SER A 450 -24.60 -28.60 21.81
CA SER A 450 -24.85 -27.34 21.10
C SER A 450 -23.83 -26.24 21.45
N GLN A 451 -23.39 -26.17 22.71
CA GLN A 451 -22.32 -25.25 23.12
C GLN A 451 -20.97 -25.62 22.49
N GLN A 452 -20.64 -26.91 22.41
CA GLN A 452 -19.41 -27.38 21.76
C GLN A 452 -19.46 -27.14 20.25
N GLU A 453 -20.59 -27.41 19.59
CA GLU A 453 -20.81 -27.14 18.18
C GLU A 453 -20.68 -25.65 17.87
N ARG A 454 -21.26 -24.78 18.70
CA ARG A 454 -21.12 -23.32 18.55
C ARG A 454 -19.66 -22.87 18.70
N LYS A 455 -18.94 -23.39 19.71
CA LYS A 455 -17.51 -23.09 19.87
C LYS A 455 -16.67 -23.60 18.70
N ALA A 456 -16.99 -24.78 18.17
CA ALA A 456 -16.32 -25.33 17.00
C ALA A 456 -16.60 -24.49 15.75
N ALA A 457 -17.83 -24.02 15.57
CA ALA A 457 -18.20 -23.11 14.47
C ALA A 457 -17.45 -21.76 14.58
N GLU A 458 -17.45 -21.13 15.76
CA GLU A 458 -16.71 -19.88 16.03
C GLU A 458 -15.20 -20.06 15.79
N ALA A 459 -14.63 -21.21 16.17
CA ALA A 459 -13.22 -21.53 15.93
C ALA A 459 -12.93 -21.76 14.44
N SER A 460 -13.82 -22.44 13.71
CA SER A 460 -13.69 -22.67 12.26
C SER A 460 -13.72 -21.35 11.49
N GLU A 461 -14.67 -20.47 11.82
CA GLU A 461 -14.78 -19.15 11.19
C GLU A 461 -13.54 -18.27 11.46
N ARG A 462 -13.01 -18.32 12.69
CA ARG A 462 -11.76 -17.63 13.01
C ARG A 462 -10.56 -18.21 12.28
N TYR A 463 -10.50 -19.53 12.12
CA TYR A 463 -9.43 -20.19 11.37
C TYR A 463 -9.46 -19.78 9.89
N GLU A 464 -10.62 -19.78 9.24
CA GLU A 464 -10.77 -19.35 7.85
C GLU A 464 -10.31 -17.89 7.68
N PHE A 465 -10.74 -16.99 8.55
CA PHE A 465 -10.31 -15.59 8.54
C PHE A 465 -8.79 -15.43 8.70
N LEU A 466 -8.17 -16.20 9.60
CA LEU A 466 -6.73 -16.19 9.80
C LEU A 466 -5.96 -16.77 8.61
N GLU A 467 -6.49 -17.82 7.97
CA GLU A 467 -5.90 -18.40 6.77
C GLU A 467 -5.88 -17.39 5.62
N ASP A 468 -6.95 -16.62 5.45
CA ASP A 468 -7.04 -15.55 4.45
C ASP A 468 -6.02 -14.44 4.71
N ILE A 469 -5.95 -13.93 5.96
CA ILE A 469 -4.93 -12.95 6.36
C ILE A 469 -3.52 -13.50 6.13
N TYR A 470 -3.28 -14.77 6.46
CA TYR A 470 -1.97 -15.38 6.28
C TYR A 470 -1.57 -15.47 4.80
N LYS A 471 -2.49 -15.88 3.92
CA LYS A 471 -2.27 -15.88 2.46
C LYS A 471 -1.95 -14.47 1.96
N GLU A 472 -2.73 -13.49 2.40
CA GLU A 472 -2.53 -12.08 2.07
C GLU A 472 -1.15 -11.54 2.49
N VAL A 473 -0.72 -11.81 3.74
CA VAL A 473 0.60 -11.39 4.25
C VAL A 473 1.72 -12.10 3.49
N ARG A 474 1.53 -13.38 3.16
CA ARG A 474 2.50 -14.16 2.38
C ARG A 474 2.68 -13.58 0.98
N GLU A 475 1.59 -13.19 0.30
CA GLU A 475 1.67 -12.53 -1.00
C GLU A 475 2.48 -11.22 -0.95
N VAL A 476 2.28 -10.40 0.09
CA VAL A 476 3.11 -9.19 0.29
C VAL A 476 4.57 -9.56 0.48
N LYS A 477 4.86 -10.58 1.28
CA LYS A 477 6.23 -11.03 1.50
C LYS A 477 6.88 -11.51 0.20
N ASP A 478 6.14 -12.26 -0.62
CA ASP A 478 6.61 -12.76 -1.90
C ASP A 478 6.81 -11.59 -2.90
N GLU A 479 5.92 -10.59 -2.91
CA GLU A 479 6.08 -9.35 -3.68
C GLU A 479 7.31 -8.55 -3.22
N LEU A 480 7.50 -8.36 -1.92
CA LEU A 480 8.66 -7.70 -1.34
C LEU A 480 9.95 -8.47 -1.65
N GLN A 481 9.93 -9.80 -1.57
CA GLN A 481 11.06 -10.64 -1.94
C GLN A 481 11.40 -10.49 -3.41
N LEU A 482 10.40 -10.46 -4.30
CA LEU A 482 10.60 -10.17 -5.72
C LEU A 482 11.13 -8.75 -5.93
N ARG A 483 10.63 -7.74 -5.20
CA ARG A 483 11.16 -6.37 -5.25
C ARG A 483 12.61 -6.29 -4.75
N ILE A 484 12.98 -7.04 -3.72
CA ILE A 484 14.38 -7.12 -3.22
C ILE A 484 15.27 -7.84 -4.25
N MET A 485 14.79 -8.92 -4.85
CA MET A 485 15.51 -9.66 -5.89
C MET A 485 15.65 -8.83 -7.19
N ASN A 486 14.65 -8.01 -7.50
CA ASN A 486 14.60 -7.17 -8.70
C ASN A 486 15.08 -5.72 -8.47
N ALA A 487 15.32 -5.31 -7.22
CA ALA A 487 16.01 -4.07 -6.92
C ALA A 487 17.37 -4.10 -7.61
N GLY A 488 17.76 -2.98 -8.22
CA GLY A 488 18.91 -2.87 -9.11
C GLY A 488 20.25 -3.33 -8.53
N ASP A 489 20.33 -3.52 -7.21
CA ASP A 489 21.54 -3.78 -6.43
C ASP A 489 21.64 -5.22 -5.91
N SER A 490 21.05 -6.19 -6.63
CA SER A 490 21.27 -7.60 -6.31
C SER A 490 22.78 -7.89 -6.29
N TYR A 491 23.28 -8.41 -5.17
CA TYR A 491 24.63 -8.99 -5.06
C TYR A 491 24.95 -9.90 -6.25
N GLY A 492 23.95 -10.56 -6.85
CA GLY A 492 24.11 -11.36 -8.05
C GLY A 492 24.49 -10.55 -9.29
N LYS A 493 23.91 -9.36 -9.51
CA LYS A 493 24.29 -8.47 -10.62
C LYS A 493 25.68 -7.88 -10.40
N ILE A 494 25.99 -7.44 -9.19
CA ILE A 494 27.32 -6.92 -8.85
C ILE A 494 28.35 -8.04 -9.01
N TYR A 495 28.08 -9.25 -8.50
CA TYR A 495 28.97 -10.41 -8.64
C TYR A 495 29.21 -10.78 -10.11
N TYR A 496 28.14 -10.89 -10.92
CA TYR A 496 28.28 -11.17 -12.35
C TYR A 496 29.05 -10.08 -13.09
N ALA A 497 28.77 -8.81 -12.79
CA ALA A 497 29.49 -7.67 -13.37
C ALA A 497 30.97 -7.64 -12.93
N THR A 498 31.28 -7.88 -11.65
CA THR A 498 32.66 -7.93 -11.16
C THR A 498 33.45 -9.12 -11.71
N LYS A 499 32.80 -10.24 -11.99
CA LYS A 499 33.45 -11.43 -12.55
C LYS A 499 34.07 -11.13 -13.92
N GLU A 500 33.45 -10.24 -14.71
CA GLU A 500 33.99 -9.79 -16.00
C GLU A 500 35.32 -9.02 -15.86
N LEU A 501 35.66 -8.54 -14.65
CA LEU A 501 36.88 -7.79 -14.34
C LEU A 501 38.07 -8.68 -13.92
N GLU A 502 37.91 -10.00 -13.82
CA GLU A 502 38.97 -10.94 -13.40
C GLU A 502 39.92 -11.37 -14.54
N SER A 503 39.94 -10.64 -15.65
CA SER A 503 40.82 -10.96 -16.79
C SER A 503 42.30 -10.75 -16.48
N LEU A 504 43.15 -11.59 -17.06
CA LEU A 504 44.62 -11.45 -17.02
C LEU A 504 45.13 -10.42 -18.05
N GLU A 505 44.32 -10.07 -19.06
CA GLU A 505 44.70 -9.15 -20.12
C GLU A 505 44.26 -7.70 -19.83
N PRO A 506 45.18 -6.71 -19.75
CA PRO A 506 44.86 -5.34 -19.41
C PRO A 506 43.81 -4.68 -20.32
N GLU A 507 43.85 -4.96 -21.62
CA GLU A 507 42.90 -4.38 -22.59
C GLU A 507 41.48 -4.90 -22.39
N ALA A 508 41.33 -6.18 -22.06
CA ALA A 508 40.05 -6.78 -21.71
C ALA A 508 39.50 -6.15 -20.43
N VAL A 509 40.35 -5.88 -19.43
CA VAL A 509 39.95 -5.22 -18.17
C VAL A 509 39.36 -3.83 -18.43
N PHE A 510 39.95 -3.02 -19.33
CA PHE A 510 39.40 -1.70 -19.67
C PHE A 510 38.01 -1.77 -20.32
N ASN A 511 37.81 -2.70 -21.26
CA ASN A 511 36.51 -2.87 -21.92
C ASN A 511 35.45 -3.45 -20.98
N SER A 512 35.81 -4.43 -20.15
CA SER A 512 34.94 -4.96 -19.10
C SER A 512 34.54 -3.86 -18.11
N ALA A 513 35.48 -2.99 -17.69
CA ALA A 513 35.18 -1.88 -16.79
C ALA A 513 34.13 -0.91 -17.38
N VAL A 514 34.21 -0.60 -18.68
CA VAL A 514 33.19 0.19 -19.38
C VAL A 514 31.82 -0.49 -19.32
N ASN A 515 31.76 -1.81 -19.56
CA ASN A 515 30.49 -2.56 -19.54
C ASN A 515 29.89 -2.66 -18.13
N VAL A 516 30.71 -2.84 -17.10
CA VAL A 516 30.27 -2.83 -15.70
C VAL A 516 29.62 -1.50 -15.33
N VAL A 517 30.29 -0.39 -15.64
CA VAL A 517 29.75 0.96 -15.40
C VAL A 517 28.46 1.16 -16.20
N LYS A 518 28.43 0.76 -17.47
CA LYS A 518 27.25 0.84 -18.34
C LYS A 518 26.05 0.09 -17.75
N SER A 519 26.27 -1.13 -17.28
CA SER A 519 25.25 -2.03 -16.74
C SER A 519 24.69 -1.53 -15.40
N ILE A 520 25.58 -1.13 -14.47
CA ILE A 520 25.20 -0.65 -13.14
C ILE A 520 24.53 0.73 -13.23
N MET A 521 25.12 1.66 -14.00
CA MET A 521 24.58 3.02 -14.14
C MET A 521 23.40 3.11 -15.12
N ARG A 522 23.13 2.05 -15.90
CA ARG A 522 22.08 2.00 -16.93
C ARG A 522 22.16 3.18 -17.93
N VAL A 523 23.37 3.53 -18.32
CA VAL A 523 23.65 4.58 -19.30
C VAL A 523 24.08 3.95 -20.62
N GLU A 524 23.89 4.66 -21.73
CA GLU A 524 24.32 4.16 -23.03
C GLU A 524 25.79 4.51 -23.33
N LYS A 525 26.26 5.63 -22.77
CA LYS A 525 27.54 6.26 -23.09
C LYS A 525 28.49 6.27 -21.88
N VAL A 526 29.59 5.54 -22.01
CA VAL A 526 30.65 5.45 -21.00
C VAL A 526 32.01 5.53 -21.68
N ALA A 527 32.95 6.28 -21.11
CA ALA A 527 34.32 6.43 -21.61
C ALA A 527 35.34 6.40 -20.47
N ILE A 528 36.49 5.77 -20.71
CA ILE A 528 37.65 5.77 -19.81
C ILE A 528 38.80 6.48 -20.52
N TYR A 529 39.38 7.49 -19.88
CA TYR A 529 40.52 8.24 -20.38
C TYR A 529 41.76 7.99 -19.52
N ARG A 530 42.92 7.80 -20.15
CA ARG A 530 44.23 7.85 -19.49
C ARG A 530 44.73 9.27 -19.44
N ILE A 531 45.33 9.65 -18.33
CA ILE A 531 46.05 10.91 -18.24
C ILE A 531 47.51 10.72 -18.66
N ASN A 532 48.02 11.66 -19.46
CA ASN A 532 49.44 11.69 -19.83
C ASN A 532 50.32 12.03 -18.61
N LYS A 533 51.59 11.62 -18.62
CA LYS A 533 52.61 11.94 -17.59
C LYS A 533 52.67 13.43 -17.19
N TYR A 534 52.38 14.35 -18.12
CA TYR A 534 52.38 15.79 -17.86
C TYR A 534 51.01 16.38 -17.51
N GLN A 535 49.98 15.55 -17.33
CA GLN A 535 48.60 15.95 -17.00
C GLN A 535 47.92 16.93 -17.97
N ASN A 536 48.48 17.13 -19.16
CA ASN A 536 47.98 18.10 -20.14
C ASN A 536 46.87 17.55 -21.03
N PHE A 537 46.77 16.22 -21.17
CA PHE A 537 45.84 15.56 -22.07
C PHE A 537 45.20 14.33 -21.42
N LEU A 538 43.91 14.16 -21.66
CA LEU A 538 43.13 12.94 -21.41
C LEU A 538 42.94 12.21 -22.74
N ARG A 539 43.40 10.96 -22.82
CA ARG A 539 43.37 10.14 -24.04
C ARG A 539 42.45 8.96 -23.85
N LEU A 540 41.57 8.73 -24.83
CA LEU A 540 40.59 7.67 -24.73
C LEU A 540 41.25 6.27 -24.72
N LEU A 541 41.01 5.50 -23.66
CA LEU A 541 41.43 4.10 -23.52
C LEU A 541 40.35 3.14 -24.04
N ALA A 542 39.12 3.32 -23.59
CA ALA A 542 37.97 2.48 -23.91
C ALA A 542 36.67 3.29 -23.88
N SER A 543 35.68 2.89 -24.69
CA SER A 543 34.34 3.51 -24.68
C SER A 543 33.23 2.55 -25.12
N SER A 544 31.99 2.89 -24.77
CA SER A 544 30.77 2.23 -25.25
C SER A 544 29.72 3.27 -25.62
N GLY A 545 28.98 3.04 -26.72
CA GLY A 545 27.83 3.86 -27.12
C GLY A 545 28.15 5.24 -27.70
N TYR A 546 29.42 5.53 -27.98
CA TYR A 546 29.82 6.76 -28.65
C TYR A 546 30.18 6.49 -30.11
N ASP A 547 29.51 7.18 -31.04
CA ASP A 547 29.90 7.19 -32.45
C ASP A 547 31.27 7.86 -32.61
N ALA A 548 32.09 7.34 -33.54
CA ALA A 548 33.45 7.82 -33.83
C ALA A 548 33.54 9.32 -34.22
N LYS A 549 32.39 9.98 -34.50
CA LYS A 549 32.27 11.42 -34.78
C LYS A 549 31.98 12.29 -33.55
N SER A 550 31.55 11.70 -32.43
CA SER A 550 30.99 12.43 -31.27
C SER A 550 31.95 12.55 -30.08
N LEU A 551 33.07 11.83 -30.09
CA LEU A 551 34.10 11.88 -29.05
C LEU A 551 35.38 12.51 -29.57
N ASP A 552 35.86 13.52 -28.84
CA ASP A 552 37.25 13.93 -28.94
C ASP A 552 38.13 12.81 -28.38
N LYS A 553 38.78 12.07 -29.29
CA LYS A 553 39.72 10.97 -28.98
C LYS A 553 40.87 11.40 -28.05
N SER A 554 41.08 12.72 -27.93
CA SER A 554 42.02 13.37 -27.03
C SER A 554 41.43 14.70 -26.56
N LEU A 555 41.28 14.88 -25.25
CA LEU A 555 40.84 16.12 -24.63
C LEU A 555 42.04 16.84 -24.01
N ARG A 556 42.17 18.14 -24.26
CA ARG A 556 43.21 18.95 -23.61
C ARG A 556 42.66 19.50 -22.30
N VAL A 557 43.36 19.26 -21.19
CA VAL A 557 42.86 19.60 -19.84
C VAL A 557 42.75 21.13 -19.67
N SER A 558 43.62 21.90 -20.30
CA SER A 558 43.58 23.38 -20.25
C SER A 558 42.32 24.00 -20.84
N ASP A 559 41.65 23.28 -21.73
CA ASP A 559 40.49 23.80 -22.45
C ASP A 559 39.22 23.73 -21.56
N PHE A 560 39.30 23.01 -20.44
CA PHE A 560 38.20 22.71 -19.53
C PHE A 560 38.61 22.92 -18.07
N GLY A 561 38.38 24.12 -17.52
CA GLY A 561 38.78 24.46 -16.15
C GLY A 561 38.21 23.54 -15.05
N HIS A 562 37.04 22.93 -15.28
CA HIS A 562 36.44 21.97 -14.36
C HIS A 562 37.17 20.61 -14.34
N LEU A 563 37.75 20.17 -15.46
CA LEU A 563 38.61 18.97 -15.49
C LEU A 563 39.88 19.21 -14.68
N GLN A 564 40.46 20.41 -14.77
CA GLN A 564 41.62 20.79 -13.97
C GLN A 564 41.30 20.78 -12.46
N HIS A 565 40.15 21.33 -12.06
CA HIS A 565 39.70 21.31 -10.67
C HIS A 565 39.41 19.88 -10.17
N MET A 566 38.79 19.04 -11.00
CA MET A 566 38.53 17.62 -10.69
C MET A 566 39.85 16.86 -10.45
N LEU A 567 40.85 17.07 -11.31
CA LEU A 567 42.16 16.43 -11.21
C LEU A 567 42.99 16.94 -10.02
N GLN A 568 42.87 18.22 -9.65
CA GLN A 568 43.57 18.81 -8.51
C GLN A 568 42.96 18.43 -7.16
N ASN A 569 41.63 18.44 -7.07
CA ASN A 569 40.92 18.23 -5.81
C ASN A 569 40.44 16.80 -5.61
N GLY A 570 40.51 15.97 -6.64
CA GLY A 570 40.16 14.57 -6.54
C GLY A 570 38.68 14.28 -6.41
N GLN A 571 37.84 15.29 -6.57
CA GLN A 571 36.39 15.17 -6.42
C GLN A 571 35.74 14.88 -7.75
N MET A 572 34.69 14.06 -7.74
CA MET A 572 33.84 13.82 -8.89
C MET A 572 33.28 15.13 -9.46
N TYR A 573 33.34 15.25 -10.79
CA TYR A 573 32.70 16.32 -11.54
C TYR A 573 31.25 15.96 -11.90
N THR A 574 30.36 16.95 -11.87
CA THR A 574 28.96 16.81 -12.26
C THR A 574 28.54 18.06 -13.02
N ASN A 575 28.11 17.90 -14.28
CA ASN A 575 27.69 18.98 -15.16
C ASN A 575 26.29 19.49 -14.77
N LYS A 576 26.22 20.35 -13.75
CA LYS A 576 24.96 20.92 -13.25
C LYS A 576 24.35 21.94 -14.20
N GLN A 577 25.16 22.59 -15.05
CA GLN A 577 24.69 23.57 -16.04
C GLN A 577 24.23 22.94 -17.36
N LEU A 578 24.39 21.61 -17.55
CA LEU A 578 24.09 20.89 -18.79
C LEU A 578 24.76 21.51 -20.03
N GLU A 579 26.00 21.97 -19.86
CA GLU A 579 26.77 22.54 -20.96
C GLU A 579 26.98 21.51 -22.07
N PRO A 580 26.63 21.83 -23.34
CA PRO A 580 26.75 20.89 -24.45
C PRO A 580 28.23 20.58 -24.75
N GLY A 581 28.52 19.30 -25.01
CA GLY A 581 29.88 18.80 -25.30
C GLY A 581 30.67 18.33 -24.07
N LEU A 582 30.12 18.47 -22.85
CA LEU A 582 30.73 17.95 -21.62
C LEU A 582 30.02 16.69 -21.11
N PRO A 583 30.74 15.75 -20.47
CA PRO A 583 30.11 14.60 -19.83
C PRO A 583 29.22 15.05 -18.67
N LEU A 584 28.14 14.30 -18.43
CA LEU A 584 27.23 14.58 -17.32
C LEU A 584 27.91 14.39 -15.96
N MET A 585 28.74 13.35 -15.84
CA MET A 585 29.55 13.09 -14.66
C MET A 585 30.92 12.52 -15.04
N ALA A 586 31.94 12.83 -14.24
CA ALA A 586 33.28 12.25 -14.40
C ALA A 586 33.97 12.02 -13.04
N VAL A 587 34.66 10.89 -12.88
CA VAL A 587 35.35 10.48 -11.65
C VAL A 587 36.83 10.20 -11.93
N PRO A 588 37.77 10.77 -11.17
CA PRO A 588 39.19 10.43 -11.26
C PRO A 588 39.48 9.09 -10.56
N LEU A 589 40.34 8.29 -11.16
CA LEU A 589 40.85 7.04 -10.61
C LEU A 589 42.31 7.17 -10.23
N TYR A 590 42.65 6.67 -9.04
CA TYR A 590 43.99 6.77 -8.47
C TYR A 590 44.82 5.50 -8.65
N HIS A 591 46.11 5.70 -8.89
CA HIS A 591 47.15 4.69 -8.91
C HIS A 591 48.42 5.30 -8.31
N HIS A 592 49.00 4.66 -7.28
CA HIS A 592 50.14 5.20 -6.51
C HIS A 592 49.97 6.68 -6.07
N ASP A 593 48.80 7.04 -5.55
CA ASP A 593 48.42 8.39 -5.11
C ASP A 593 48.42 9.47 -6.20
N GLN A 594 48.47 9.07 -7.48
CA GLN A 594 48.30 9.96 -8.62
C GLN A 594 47.05 9.59 -9.41
N VAL A 595 46.35 10.58 -9.98
CA VAL A 595 45.28 10.29 -10.92
C VAL A 595 45.89 9.63 -12.15
N ALA A 596 45.46 8.42 -12.47
CA ALA A 596 45.94 7.65 -13.63
C ALA A 596 44.92 7.58 -14.77
N ALA A 597 43.63 7.63 -14.42
CA ALA A 597 42.54 7.59 -15.38
C ALA A 597 41.34 8.42 -14.92
N VAL A 598 40.43 8.71 -15.85
CA VAL A 598 39.15 9.37 -15.61
C VAL A 598 38.05 8.56 -16.28
N ILE A 599 37.00 8.22 -15.53
CA ILE A 599 35.78 7.60 -16.09
C ILE A 599 34.75 8.69 -16.28
N ALA A 600 34.15 8.78 -17.47
CA ALA A 600 33.11 9.73 -17.81
C ALA A 600 31.85 9.00 -18.29
N ILE A 601 30.68 9.53 -17.92
CA ILE A 601 29.38 9.02 -18.35
C ILE A 601 28.49 10.11 -18.92
N ASP A 602 27.64 9.73 -19.87
CA ASP A 602 26.71 10.62 -20.56
C ASP A 602 25.41 9.87 -20.94
N GLY A 603 24.39 10.59 -21.43
CA GLY A 603 23.13 10.01 -21.91
C GLY A 603 22.18 9.55 -20.79
N MET A 604 22.30 10.14 -19.60
CA MET A 604 21.38 9.90 -18.49
C MET A 604 20.13 10.78 -18.62
N LYS A 605 18.95 10.22 -18.32
CA LYS A 605 17.70 11.00 -18.25
C LYS A 605 17.74 11.97 -17.07
N PHE A 606 17.12 13.14 -17.21
CA PHE A 606 17.16 14.19 -16.19
C PHE A 606 16.58 13.72 -14.84
N GLU A 607 15.56 12.85 -14.86
CA GLU A 607 14.94 12.28 -13.66
C GLU A 607 15.90 11.39 -12.86
N SER A 608 16.95 10.87 -13.52
CA SER A 608 17.99 10.07 -12.89
C SER A 608 19.13 10.93 -12.33
N PHE A 609 19.14 12.25 -12.52
CA PHE A 609 20.21 13.12 -12.04
C PHE A 609 20.06 13.46 -10.55
N SER A 610 20.29 12.46 -9.70
CA SER A 610 20.09 12.52 -8.24
C SER A 610 21.38 12.28 -7.45
N LEU A 611 21.39 12.66 -6.17
CA LEU A 611 22.51 12.38 -5.26
C LEU A 611 22.75 10.86 -5.11
N TYR A 612 21.69 10.06 -5.21
CA TYR A 612 21.80 8.60 -5.24
C TYR A 612 22.64 8.11 -6.42
N GLN A 613 22.36 8.60 -7.63
CA GLN A 613 23.13 8.19 -8.82
C GLN A 613 24.56 8.70 -8.79
N GLN A 614 24.81 9.87 -8.20
CA GLN A 614 26.17 10.38 -7.94
C GLN A 614 26.95 9.44 -7.01
N ASN A 615 26.35 9.04 -5.89
CA ASN A 615 26.97 8.11 -4.96
C ASN A 615 27.17 6.71 -5.58
N LEU A 616 26.19 6.23 -6.34
CA LEU A 616 26.29 4.95 -7.04
C LEU A 616 27.42 4.96 -8.06
N PHE A 617 27.60 6.06 -8.79
CA PHE A 617 28.69 6.21 -9.76
C PHE A 617 30.06 6.20 -9.06
N GLN A 618 30.21 6.92 -7.95
CA GLN A 618 31.44 6.91 -7.16
C GLN A 618 31.76 5.49 -6.64
N ILE A 619 30.79 4.81 -6.04
CA ILE A 619 30.97 3.43 -5.53
C ILE A 619 31.33 2.47 -6.68
N THR A 620 30.70 2.62 -7.83
CA THR A 620 30.98 1.81 -9.01
C THR A 620 32.40 2.05 -9.53
N ALA A 621 32.85 3.30 -9.57
CA ALA A 621 34.21 3.67 -9.93
C ALA A 621 35.24 3.08 -8.95
N ASP A 622 34.98 3.16 -7.66
CA ASP A 622 35.84 2.61 -6.61
C ASP A 622 35.95 1.07 -6.72
N LEU A 623 34.84 0.40 -7.05
CA LEU A 623 34.80 -1.05 -7.22
C LEU A 623 35.65 -1.54 -8.41
N ILE A 624 35.67 -0.80 -9.52
CA ILE A 624 36.52 -1.13 -10.67
C ILE A 624 37.97 -0.61 -10.53
N ALA A 625 38.21 0.34 -9.62
CA ALA A 625 39.52 0.96 -9.42
C ALA A 625 40.60 -0.07 -9.10
N SER A 626 40.32 -1.09 -8.28
CA SER A 626 41.31 -2.13 -7.93
C SER A 626 41.73 -2.96 -9.14
N SER A 627 40.79 -3.37 -10.00
CA SER A 627 41.10 -4.14 -11.21
C SER A 627 41.87 -3.30 -12.24
N LEU A 628 41.49 -2.03 -12.40
CA LEU A 628 42.19 -1.10 -13.27
C LEU A 628 43.61 -0.79 -12.75
N SER A 629 43.76 -0.60 -11.44
CA SER A 629 45.05 -0.42 -10.78
C SER A 629 45.99 -1.61 -11.04
N LYS A 630 45.49 -2.84 -10.89
CA LYS A 630 46.25 -4.05 -11.24
C LYS A 630 46.64 -4.09 -12.72
N ALA A 631 45.74 -3.72 -13.63
CA ALA A 631 46.04 -3.64 -15.05
C ALA A 631 47.14 -2.61 -15.35
N PHE A 632 47.12 -1.45 -14.70
CA PHE A 632 48.18 -0.44 -14.82
C PHE A 632 49.52 -0.94 -14.26
N THR A 633 49.52 -1.56 -13.07
CA THR A 633 50.74 -2.15 -12.49
C THR A 633 51.30 -3.27 -13.36
N PHE A 634 50.45 -4.08 -13.99
CA PHE A 634 50.91 -5.11 -14.93
C PHE A 634 51.55 -4.48 -16.17
N ILE A 635 50.96 -3.41 -16.72
CA ILE A 635 51.55 -2.68 -17.85
C ILE A 635 52.92 -2.12 -17.47
N GLU A 636 53.07 -1.52 -16.29
CA GLU A 636 54.34 -1.00 -15.79
C GLU A 636 55.38 -2.11 -15.53
N ALA A 637 54.98 -3.21 -14.89
CA ALA A 637 55.89 -4.30 -14.53
C ALA A 637 56.37 -5.11 -15.74
N THR A 638 55.55 -5.19 -16.79
CA THR A 638 55.88 -5.91 -18.03
C THR A 638 56.57 -5.04 -19.07
N GLU A 639 56.74 -3.73 -18.83
CA GLU A 639 57.37 -2.79 -19.76
C GLU A 639 58.76 -3.30 -20.22
N ASN A 640 59.59 -3.78 -19.30
CA ASN A 640 60.94 -4.30 -19.62
C ASN A 640 60.96 -5.64 -20.39
N HIS A 641 59.86 -6.40 -20.41
CA HIS A 641 59.74 -7.68 -21.12
C HIS A 641 58.92 -7.56 -22.41
N ARG A 642 58.09 -6.52 -22.53
CA ARG A 642 57.25 -6.25 -23.72
C ARG A 642 58.03 -5.56 -24.82
N TYR A 643 58.98 -4.72 -24.43
CA TYR A 643 59.75 -3.91 -25.37
C TYR A 643 61.17 -4.46 -25.55
N VAL A 644 61.79 -4.13 -26.67
CA VAL A 644 63.22 -4.30 -26.88
C VAL A 644 63.94 -3.33 -25.96
N GLU A 645 64.93 -3.82 -25.20
CA GLU A 645 65.62 -3.07 -24.14
C GLU A 645 66.06 -1.67 -24.60
N GLY A 646 65.63 -0.65 -23.85
CA GLY A 646 65.93 0.77 -24.13
C GLY A 646 65.07 1.43 -25.21
N THR A 647 64.00 0.78 -25.68
CA THR A 647 63.07 1.32 -26.71
C THR A 647 61.60 1.09 -26.33
N ARG A 648 60.67 1.77 -27.02
CA ARG A 648 59.22 1.50 -27.02
C ARG A 648 58.78 0.55 -28.14
N ILE A 649 59.73 -0.19 -28.74
CA ILE A 649 59.44 -1.16 -29.80
C ILE A 649 59.12 -2.51 -29.20
N MET A 650 57.91 -3.03 -29.47
CA MET A 650 57.46 -4.31 -28.93
C MET A 650 58.16 -5.50 -29.55
N GLN A 651 58.42 -6.51 -28.74
CA GLN A 651 58.91 -7.81 -29.20
C GLN A 651 57.87 -8.50 -30.09
N PRO A 652 58.28 -9.34 -31.07
CA PRO A 652 57.38 -9.90 -32.07
C PRO A 652 56.19 -10.70 -31.50
N ALA A 653 56.42 -11.52 -30.47
CA ALA A 653 55.38 -12.33 -29.86
C ALA A 653 54.28 -11.48 -29.19
N VAL A 654 54.70 -10.43 -28.45
CA VAL A 654 53.79 -9.52 -27.74
C VAL A 654 53.03 -8.63 -28.73
N PHE A 655 53.68 -8.15 -29.78
CA PHE A 655 53.03 -7.32 -30.78
C PHE A 655 51.92 -8.08 -31.54
N LYS A 656 52.16 -9.35 -31.87
CA LYS A 656 51.18 -10.23 -32.53
C LYS A 656 49.92 -10.41 -31.69
N GLU A 657 50.09 -10.63 -30.39
CA GLU A 657 48.98 -10.78 -29.43
C GLU A 657 48.13 -9.50 -29.36
N ILE A 658 48.76 -8.33 -29.24
CA ILE A 658 48.06 -7.03 -29.20
C ILE A 658 47.29 -6.74 -30.49
N VAL A 659 47.88 -7.05 -31.65
CA VAL A 659 47.19 -6.92 -32.95
C VAL A 659 45.94 -7.81 -32.98
N GLN A 660 46.04 -9.05 -32.51
CA GLN A 660 44.92 -9.98 -32.45
C GLN A 660 43.81 -9.49 -31.52
N THR A 661 44.15 -9.00 -30.33
CA THR A 661 43.17 -8.43 -29.38
C THR A 661 42.44 -7.22 -29.98
N LYS A 662 43.13 -6.33 -30.69
CA LYS A 662 42.46 -5.21 -31.40
C LYS A 662 41.53 -5.68 -32.51
N HIS A 663 41.91 -6.74 -33.21
CA HIS A 663 41.08 -7.33 -34.24
C HIS A 663 39.77 -7.89 -33.66
N GLU A 664 39.86 -8.62 -32.55
CA GLU A 664 38.68 -9.13 -31.83
C GLU A 664 37.80 -7.99 -31.29
N ALA A 665 38.41 -6.94 -30.72
CA ALA A 665 37.68 -5.76 -30.24
C ALA A 665 36.96 -4.99 -31.38
N LYS A 666 37.54 -4.95 -32.58
CA LYS A 666 36.89 -4.38 -33.77
C LYS A 666 35.65 -5.17 -34.17
N LEU A 667 35.73 -6.51 -34.16
CA LEU A 667 34.61 -7.38 -34.53
C LEU A 667 33.50 -7.37 -33.46
N GLN A 668 33.84 -7.45 -32.18
CA GLN A 668 32.86 -7.57 -31.09
C GLN A 668 32.29 -6.22 -30.66
N HIS A 669 33.10 -5.17 -30.69
CA HIS A 669 32.77 -3.87 -30.10
C HIS A 669 32.84 -2.71 -31.07
N HIS A 670 33.10 -2.95 -32.37
CA HIS A 670 33.18 -1.91 -33.41
C HIS A 670 34.26 -0.85 -33.13
N ILE A 671 35.29 -1.19 -32.37
CA ILE A 671 36.41 -0.30 -32.05
C ILE A 671 37.43 -0.32 -33.19
N PRO A 672 37.63 0.78 -33.94
CA PRO A 672 38.51 0.77 -35.11
C PRO A 672 40.00 0.78 -34.71
N TYR A 673 40.84 0.07 -35.45
CA TYR A 673 42.29 0.23 -35.42
C TYR A 673 42.82 0.29 -36.86
N LEU A 674 44.05 0.80 -37.01
CA LEU A 674 44.74 0.90 -38.29
C LEU A 674 46.18 0.40 -38.15
N LEU A 675 46.59 -0.51 -39.03
CA LEU A 675 47.95 -1.03 -39.09
C LEU A 675 48.71 -0.40 -40.28
N LEU A 676 49.83 0.23 -39.98
CA LEU A 676 50.75 0.81 -40.96
C LEU A 676 52.07 0.07 -40.94
N GLN A 677 52.72 -0.04 -42.08
CA GLN A 677 54.03 -0.65 -42.23
C GLN A 677 55.07 0.42 -42.55
N CYS A 678 56.21 0.35 -41.86
CA CYS A 678 57.28 1.34 -41.96
C CYS A 678 58.41 0.86 -42.89
N SER A 679 59.03 1.77 -43.62
CA SER A 679 60.17 1.49 -44.52
C SER A 679 61.55 1.43 -43.83
N LEU A 680 61.60 1.16 -42.52
CA LEU A 680 62.82 1.29 -41.68
C LEU A 680 63.56 -0.03 -41.45
N ASN A 681 63.30 -1.07 -42.23
CA ASN A 681 63.84 -2.44 -42.04
C ASN A 681 65.38 -2.54 -42.12
N GLN A 682 66.07 -1.45 -42.41
CA GLN A 682 67.53 -1.36 -42.56
C GLN A 682 68.23 -0.91 -41.27
N PHE A 683 67.47 -0.42 -40.28
CA PHE A 683 67.99 0.15 -39.04
C PHE A 683 67.83 -0.83 -37.88
N SER A 684 68.73 -0.76 -36.90
CA SER A 684 68.57 -1.51 -35.65
C SER A 684 67.32 -1.01 -34.88
N PRO A 685 66.71 -1.83 -34.00
CA PRO A 685 65.56 -1.41 -33.20
C PRO A 685 65.82 -0.12 -32.41
N GLN A 686 67.04 0.08 -31.90
CA GLN A 686 67.43 1.28 -31.15
C GLN A 686 67.51 2.54 -32.04
N GLU A 687 68.00 2.41 -33.26
CA GLU A 687 68.05 3.52 -34.22
C GLU A 687 66.64 3.84 -34.74
N ALA A 688 65.85 2.82 -35.07
CA ALA A 688 64.46 2.98 -35.51
C ALA A 688 63.58 3.66 -34.45
N ALA A 689 63.81 3.35 -33.16
CA ALA A 689 63.09 3.94 -32.04
C ALA A 689 63.25 5.47 -31.99
N GLN A 690 64.46 6.01 -32.24
CA GLN A 690 64.70 7.46 -32.22
C GLN A 690 63.86 8.23 -33.23
N PHE A 691 63.54 7.60 -34.37
CA PHE A 691 62.75 8.23 -35.42
C PHE A 691 61.24 8.02 -35.24
N ILE A 692 60.81 6.87 -34.71
CA ILE A 692 59.39 6.51 -34.61
C ILE A 692 58.76 6.99 -33.30
N GLU A 693 59.46 6.90 -32.17
CA GLU A 693 58.89 7.23 -30.85
C GLU A 693 58.34 8.66 -30.73
N PRO A 694 58.99 9.72 -31.29
CA PRO A 694 58.45 11.08 -31.24
C PRO A 694 57.13 11.24 -32.00
N LEU A 695 56.86 10.35 -32.96
CA LEU A 695 55.67 10.39 -33.81
C LEU A 695 54.47 9.66 -33.16
N LEU A 696 54.74 8.84 -32.14
CA LEU A 696 53.77 7.96 -31.49
C LEU A 696 52.96 8.63 -30.38
N ARG A 697 51.67 8.28 -30.29
CA ARG A 697 50.87 8.54 -29.08
C ARG A 697 51.23 7.50 -28.00
N GLU A 698 50.77 7.75 -26.78
CA GLU A 698 50.90 6.77 -25.67
C GLU A 698 50.00 5.54 -25.86
N THR A 699 48.92 5.70 -26.64
CA THR A 699 47.95 4.63 -26.96
C THR A 699 48.26 3.92 -28.28
N ASP A 700 49.26 4.41 -29.02
CA ASP A 700 49.71 3.83 -30.28
C ASP A 700 50.88 2.88 -29.97
N TYR A 701 50.95 1.77 -30.70
CA TYR A 701 51.98 0.74 -30.49
C TYR A 701 52.86 0.60 -31.73
N VAL A 702 54.13 0.26 -31.53
CA VAL A 702 55.05 -0.13 -32.60
C VAL A 702 55.69 -1.46 -32.24
N GLY A 703 55.81 -2.36 -33.21
CA GLY A 703 56.43 -3.66 -33.01
C GLY A 703 57.03 -4.25 -34.26
N LEU A 704 57.79 -5.33 -34.06
CA LEU A 704 58.43 -6.10 -35.11
C LEU A 704 57.50 -7.23 -35.56
N ALA A 705 57.14 -7.27 -36.85
CA ALA A 705 56.47 -8.43 -37.43
C ALA A 705 57.44 -9.62 -37.56
N GLU A 706 56.92 -10.85 -37.76
CA GLU A 706 57.71 -12.10 -37.85
C GLU A 706 58.82 -12.06 -38.94
N GLU A 707 58.71 -11.15 -39.91
CA GLU A 707 59.69 -10.95 -40.99
C GLU A 707 60.70 -9.81 -40.73
N GLY A 708 60.79 -9.29 -39.50
CA GLY A 708 61.68 -8.18 -39.14
C GLY A 708 61.24 -6.81 -39.68
N ARG A 709 59.97 -6.69 -40.12
CA ARG A 709 59.40 -5.45 -40.64
C ARG A 709 58.74 -4.66 -39.50
N PHE A 710 59.02 -3.36 -39.39
CA PHE A 710 58.41 -2.51 -38.36
C PHE A 710 56.96 -2.17 -38.73
N GLN A 711 56.03 -2.43 -37.82
CA GLN A 711 54.62 -2.11 -37.98
C GLN A 711 54.14 -1.19 -36.87
N LEU A 712 53.32 -0.22 -37.25
CA LEU A 712 52.68 0.76 -36.40
C LEU A 712 51.21 0.44 -36.27
N LEU A 713 50.75 0.23 -35.04
CA LEU A 713 49.34 0.00 -34.73
C LEU A 713 48.76 1.26 -34.08
N LEU A 714 47.89 1.93 -34.83
CA LEU A 714 47.16 3.11 -34.37
C LEU A 714 45.83 2.70 -33.77
N SER A 715 45.70 2.84 -32.46
CA SER A 715 44.48 2.52 -31.72
C SER A 715 43.38 3.54 -32.01
N ASN A 716 42.11 3.10 -32.02
CA ASN A 716 40.93 3.97 -32.19
C ASN A 716 40.95 4.83 -33.47
N THR A 717 41.59 4.31 -34.53
CA THR A 717 41.87 5.03 -35.77
C THR A 717 41.36 4.25 -36.97
N SER A 718 40.65 4.91 -37.88
CA SER A 718 40.09 4.31 -39.09
C SER A 718 40.84 4.74 -40.36
N LYS A 719 40.62 4.06 -41.49
CA LYS A 719 41.19 4.47 -42.80
C LYS A 719 40.77 5.90 -43.20
N GLN A 720 39.64 6.41 -42.71
CA GLN A 720 39.17 7.77 -43.01
C GLN A 720 39.99 8.85 -42.28
N ASP A 721 40.61 8.50 -41.15
CA ASP A 721 41.42 9.41 -40.34
C ASP A 721 42.83 9.64 -40.90
N LEU A 722 43.22 8.91 -41.96
CA LEU A 722 44.56 8.97 -42.57
C LEU A 722 44.96 10.37 -42.98
N ASN A 723 44.05 11.15 -43.59
CA ASN A 723 44.35 12.51 -44.06
C ASN A 723 44.75 13.47 -42.92
N THR A 724 44.22 13.26 -41.72
CA THR A 724 44.51 14.06 -40.52
C THR A 724 45.79 13.59 -39.82
N ILE A 725 46.15 12.31 -39.96
CA ILE A 725 47.27 11.69 -39.24
C ILE A 725 48.57 11.71 -40.07
N MET A 726 48.49 11.59 -41.39
CA MET A 726 49.66 11.56 -42.28
C MET A 726 50.60 12.78 -42.15
N PRO A 727 50.11 14.02 -41.98
CA PRO A 727 50.99 15.18 -41.74
C PRO A 727 51.83 15.02 -40.47
N ARG A 728 51.25 14.42 -39.41
CA ARG A 728 51.95 14.16 -38.15
C ARG A 728 53.00 13.06 -38.28
N LEU A 729 52.72 12.05 -39.10
CA LEU A 729 53.64 10.93 -39.35
C LEU A 729 54.67 11.24 -40.45
N SER A 730 54.72 12.47 -40.97
CA SER A 730 55.65 12.83 -42.03
C SER A 730 57.08 12.98 -41.49
N HIS A 731 57.99 12.14 -41.97
CA HIS A 731 59.42 12.19 -41.64
C HIS A 731 60.26 11.96 -42.90
N PRO A 732 61.39 12.67 -43.12
CA PRO A 732 62.17 12.58 -44.36
C PRO A 732 62.73 11.19 -44.69
N GLN A 733 62.84 10.32 -43.69
CA GLN A 733 63.46 8.99 -43.78
C GLN A 733 62.46 7.83 -43.58
N ILE A 734 61.16 8.11 -43.44
CA ILE A 734 60.14 7.09 -43.17
C ILE A 734 58.99 7.22 -44.15
N SER A 735 58.67 6.12 -44.85
CA SER A 735 57.39 5.98 -45.54
C SER A 735 56.51 4.96 -44.83
N PHE A 736 55.21 5.28 -44.76
CA PHE A 736 54.19 4.45 -44.15
C PHE A 736 53.25 3.92 -45.24
N THR A 737 53.06 2.60 -45.30
CA THR A 737 52.06 1.96 -46.17
C THR A 737 50.99 1.28 -45.33
N VAL A 738 49.72 1.40 -45.74
CA VAL A 738 48.62 0.72 -45.02
C VAL A 738 48.72 -0.78 -45.28
N VAL A 739 48.72 -1.58 -44.22
CA VAL A 739 48.63 -3.04 -44.35
C VAL A 739 47.16 -3.37 -44.61
N ASN A 740 46.85 -4.04 -45.72
CA ASN A 740 45.49 -4.51 -45.98
C ASN A 740 45.18 -5.68 -45.04
N GLU A 741 44.14 -5.49 -44.22
CA GLU A 741 43.54 -6.52 -43.38
C GLU A 741 42.79 -7.49 -44.31
N GLU A 742 43.29 -8.72 -44.48
CA GLU A 742 42.47 -9.87 -44.89
C GLU A 742 41.91 -10.58 -43.66
#